data_AF-A0A292Q0N2-F1
#
_entry.id   AF-A0A292Q0N2-F1
#
_cell.length_a   1.000
_cell.length_b   1.000
_cell.length_c   1.000
_cell.angle_alpha   90.00
_cell.angle_beta   90.00
_cell.angle_gamma   90.00
#
_symmetry.space_group_name_H-M   'P 1'
#
loop_
_entity.id
_entity.type
_entity.pdbx_description
1 polymer ?
#
loop_
_entity_poly.entity_id
_entity_poly.type
_entity_poly.pdbx_seq_one_letter_code
_entity_poly.pdbx_strand_id
1 'polypeptide(L)'
;MAAASIFRKSADECIPHLRLLLSSSRRRGLPPSLINWQTCGPIIDKLNLLSYKEPTIIDMNPGPGIFSAALHERLQPKQHILLEPIEIYGEGMREFQKTYKNSWYIPLDGYDWNTYNQLFSDKPPPPPWPDGFPTPNIQTAASGDINSELLFVGNMGKSVKSERLIAQFVSCCALGSWVQRYGRVRFLLWVPDSIRDKYLPRSIAARARPAATAEAIVDITEIATSNLIRQGRGFQKLPTINLDNVDVEENKPIISKRQETKLVVREKLVEAEIKRLVKEEMKLPKKGRGRPTKQSAKEREELKKTIARVRKAVEAIRDGKKPKPLANLSPEEHGRLLERYDEIRRAFGYKTSAEIAAEEKERKQKRRLPKSPGRPRKLPQRSDPATTAELTAIEDKIRDSPGLWVQGMEHPPWYYMSNKKALRNLATSIATTHPALRVDPRVALQPENIHAITTEAAGAGDKGGGSAARAWEEYDEQWSRRNEVRSRAQGREDEIYAVHNKLLNAYNRPFEPFTINPAEDFYPHTPMTLLEITPKVPHPFFSPSSLREREDNWLTFEWLVRHLFVLRASGVISALRSLAPGAENILADLPPHQQIPPSRRVRCLGTDDLVNLTMAWKRWPFKDPSTRFQQHIVRDPRVTKAPHT
;
A
#
# COMPACT_ATOMS: atom_id res chain seq x y z
N MET A 1 -41.85 -19.09 20.91
CA MET A 1 -40.50 -19.68 20.74
C MET A 1 -40.16 -20.11 19.31
N ALA A 2 -41.13 -20.45 18.44
CA ALA A 2 -40.82 -20.89 17.06
C ALA A 2 -40.23 -19.81 16.13
N ALA A 3 -40.68 -18.55 16.22
CA ALA A 3 -40.24 -17.47 15.30
C ALA A 3 -38.79 -17.00 15.53
N ALA A 4 -38.31 -17.00 16.79
CA ALA A 4 -36.89 -16.77 17.10
C ALA A 4 -35.97 -17.83 16.46
N SER A 5 -36.48 -19.03 16.13
CA SER A 5 -35.67 -20.07 15.47
C SER A 5 -35.32 -19.72 14.02
N ILE A 6 -36.10 -18.86 13.33
CA ILE A 6 -35.88 -18.54 11.91
C ILE A 6 -34.60 -17.73 11.72
N PHE A 7 -34.25 -16.88 12.68
CA PHE A 7 -33.04 -16.06 12.67
C PHE A 7 -31.84 -16.75 13.34
N ARG A 8 -32.07 -17.89 14.00
CA ARG A 8 -31.04 -18.73 14.65
C ARG A 8 -30.54 -19.87 13.76
N LYS A 9 -30.83 -19.80 12.47
CA LYS A 9 -30.45 -20.81 11.49
C LYS A 9 -28.93 -20.92 11.35
N SER A 10 -28.48 -22.15 11.12
CA SER A 10 -27.11 -22.41 10.68
C SER A 10 -26.92 -21.97 9.21
N ALA A 11 -25.65 -21.83 8.79
CA ALA A 11 -25.32 -21.55 7.39
C ALA A 11 -25.94 -22.58 6.43
N ASP A 12 -25.93 -23.87 6.81
CA ASP A 12 -26.49 -24.99 6.02
C ASP A 12 -28.00 -24.89 5.82
N GLU A 13 -28.72 -24.29 6.77
CA GLU A 13 -30.17 -24.06 6.68
C GLU A 13 -30.50 -22.78 5.91
N CYS A 14 -29.66 -21.75 6.01
CA CYS A 14 -29.88 -20.45 5.36
C CYS A 14 -29.56 -20.47 3.86
N ILE A 15 -28.45 -21.09 3.45
CA ILE A 15 -27.96 -21.05 2.06
C ILE A 15 -28.98 -21.62 1.06
N PRO A 16 -29.59 -22.81 1.27
CA PRO A 16 -30.56 -23.37 0.33
C PRO A 16 -31.77 -22.46 0.13
N HIS A 17 -32.26 -21.86 1.23
CA HIS A 17 -33.39 -20.93 1.18
C HIS A 17 -33.05 -19.66 0.38
N LEU A 18 -31.88 -19.05 0.62
CA LEU A 18 -31.42 -17.88 -0.13
C LEU A 18 -31.16 -18.20 -1.60
N ARG A 19 -30.65 -19.40 -1.93
CA ARG A 19 -30.50 -19.87 -3.32
C ARG A 19 -31.84 -20.02 -4.03
N LEU A 20 -32.84 -20.59 -3.35
CA LEU A 20 -34.20 -20.73 -3.89
C LEU A 20 -34.80 -19.34 -4.20
N LEU A 21 -34.72 -18.41 -3.25
CA LEU A 21 -35.20 -17.03 -3.41
C LEU A 21 -34.47 -16.27 -4.53
N LEU A 22 -33.19 -16.58 -4.76
CA LEU A 22 -32.43 -15.99 -5.86
C LEU A 22 -32.77 -16.59 -7.22
N SER A 23 -33.01 -17.91 -7.29
CA SER A 23 -33.31 -18.61 -8.55
C SER A 23 -34.60 -18.13 -9.22
N SER A 24 -35.56 -17.62 -8.43
CA SER A 24 -36.79 -17.01 -8.92
C SER A 24 -36.63 -15.57 -9.39
N SER A 25 -35.50 -14.91 -9.10
CA SER A 25 -35.26 -13.49 -9.42
C SER A 25 -34.14 -13.33 -10.46
N ARG A 26 -34.44 -12.74 -11.63
CA ARG A 26 -33.43 -12.39 -12.66
C ARG A 26 -32.54 -11.19 -12.26
N ARG A 27 -32.10 -11.06 -11.01
CA ARG A 27 -31.45 -9.84 -10.49
C ARG A 27 -29.95 -10.01 -10.19
N ARG A 28 -29.22 -8.90 -10.37
CA ARG A 28 -27.77 -8.75 -10.10
C ARG A 28 -27.46 -9.05 -8.63
N GLY A 29 -26.26 -9.57 -8.36
CA GLY A 29 -25.85 -10.15 -7.07
C GLY A 29 -26.19 -9.31 -5.84
N LEU A 30 -26.77 -9.97 -4.84
CA LEU A 30 -27.13 -9.39 -3.55
C LEU A 30 -25.90 -8.88 -2.80
N PRO A 31 -26.06 -7.86 -1.93
CA PRO A 31 -25.04 -7.53 -0.95
C PRO A 31 -24.69 -8.75 -0.08
N PRO A 32 -23.40 -9.01 0.18
CA PRO A 32 -22.98 -10.06 1.09
C PRO A 32 -23.57 -9.84 2.48
N SER A 33 -24.21 -10.86 3.04
CA SER A 33 -24.84 -10.80 4.35
C SER A 33 -24.40 -11.95 5.24
N LEU A 34 -24.32 -11.70 6.54
CA LEU A 34 -24.00 -12.72 7.53
C LEU A 34 -25.15 -13.73 7.62
N ILE A 35 -24.84 -15.01 7.46
CA ILE A 35 -25.82 -16.10 7.43
C ILE A 35 -25.62 -17.13 8.56
N ASN A 36 -24.50 -17.06 9.29
CA ASN A 36 -24.16 -18.02 10.35
C ASN A 36 -24.42 -17.42 11.74
N TRP A 37 -25.55 -17.78 12.36
CA TRP A 37 -25.94 -17.29 13.69
C TRP A 37 -24.88 -17.56 14.77
N GLN A 38 -24.22 -18.71 14.72
CA GLN A 38 -23.25 -19.16 15.73
C GLN A 38 -22.07 -18.19 15.88
N THR A 39 -21.74 -17.43 14.81
CA THR A 39 -20.69 -16.42 14.86
C THR A 39 -21.11 -15.15 15.60
N CYS A 40 -22.41 -14.85 15.71
CA CYS A 40 -22.89 -13.58 16.25
C CYS A 40 -22.55 -13.42 17.74
N GLY A 41 -22.70 -14.47 18.55
CA GLY A 41 -22.39 -14.43 19.99
C GLY A 41 -20.95 -13.98 20.27
N PRO A 42 -19.94 -14.72 19.78
CA PRO A 42 -18.52 -14.36 19.95
C PRO A 42 -18.16 -12.96 19.42
N ILE A 43 -18.80 -12.51 18.34
CA ILE A 43 -18.60 -11.17 17.78
C ILE A 43 -19.15 -10.11 18.73
N ILE A 44 -20.38 -10.28 19.22
CA ILE A 44 -21.04 -9.34 20.12
C ILE A 44 -20.33 -9.25 21.47
N ASP A 45 -19.79 -10.36 21.98
CA ASP A 45 -19.01 -10.38 23.22
C ASP A 45 -17.74 -9.50 23.11
N LYS A 46 -17.14 -9.39 21.92
CA LYS A 46 -15.98 -8.50 21.65
C LYS A 46 -16.35 -7.02 21.56
N LEU A 47 -17.59 -6.68 21.21
CA LEU A 47 -18.04 -5.28 21.04
C LEU A 47 -18.19 -4.50 22.36
N ASN A 48 -18.21 -5.21 23.51
CA ASN A 48 -18.42 -4.63 24.83
C ASN A 48 -19.55 -3.58 24.86
N LEU A 49 -20.76 -4.00 24.50
CA LEU A 49 -21.93 -3.12 24.39
C LEU A 49 -22.66 -2.90 25.73
N LEU A 50 -22.04 -3.24 26.87
CA LEU A 50 -22.66 -3.16 28.20
C LEU A 50 -23.10 -1.75 28.60
N SER A 51 -22.51 -0.71 27.99
CA SER A 51 -22.89 0.69 28.20
C SER A 51 -24.25 1.04 27.59
N TYR A 52 -24.73 0.26 26.61
CA TYR A 52 -26.02 0.48 25.95
C TYR A 52 -27.13 -0.16 26.77
N LYS A 53 -28.04 0.65 27.31
CA LYS A 53 -29.22 0.20 28.05
C LYS A 53 -30.46 0.50 27.21
N GLU A 54 -31.02 -0.53 26.58
CA GLU A 54 -32.21 -0.42 25.73
C GLU A 54 -32.10 0.67 24.63
N PRO A 55 -31.04 0.70 23.82
CA PRO A 55 -30.80 1.79 22.89
C PRO A 55 -31.82 1.84 21.75
N THR A 56 -31.89 2.97 21.05
CA THR A 56 -32.41 3.01 19.69
C THR A 56 -31.35 2.47 18.74
N ILE A 57 -31.70 1.47 17.92
CA ILE A 57 -30.83 0.92 16.88
C ILE A 57 -31.36 1.35 15.51
N ILE A 58 -30.50 1.94 14.69
CA ILE A 58 -30.77 2.15 13.26
C ILE A 58 -29.91 1.17 12.49
N ASP A 59 -30.54 0.21 11.81
CA ASP A 59 -29.89 -0.88 11.10
C ASP A 59 -30.10 -0.74 9.57
N MET A 60 -29.01 -0.46 8.87
CA MET A 60 -28.99 -0.28 7.42
C MET A 60 -28.66 -1.58 6.69
N ASN A 61 -29.57 -2.02 5.82
CA ASN A 61 -29.47 -3.23 5.00
C ASN A 61 -29.26 -4.51 5.84
N PRO A 62 -30.15 -4.83 6.79
CA PRO A 62 -30.03 -6.01 7.65
C PRO A 62 -30.02 -7.34 6.87
N GLY A 63 -30.47 -7.37 5.62
CA GLY A 63 -30.47 -8.56 4.78
C GLY A 63 -31.34 -9.67 5.36
N PRO A 64 -30.80 -10.86 5.70
CA PRO A 64 -31.57 -11.91 6.37
C PRO A 64 -31.89 -11.61 7.84
N GLY A 65 -31.36 -10.53 8.43
CA GLY A 65 -31.69 -10.09 9.79
C GLY A 65 -31.05 -10.91 10.92
N ILE A 66 -30.09 -11.78 10.63
CA ILE A 66 -29.43 -12.64 11.63
C ILE A 66 -28.63 -11.83 12.64
N PHE A 67 -27.74 -10.94 12.17
CA PHE A 67 -26.96 -10.08 13.05
C PHE A 67 -27.86 -9.10 13.82
N SER A 68 -28.89 -8.58 13.15
CA SER A 68 -29.92 -7.71 13.73
C SER A 68 -30.68 -8.39 14.86
N ALA A 69 -31.05 -9.67 14.69
CA ALA A 69 -31.71 -10.47 15.73
C ALA A 69 -30.78 -10.69 16.93
N ALA A 70 -29.50 -11.00 16.67
CA ALA A 70 -28.52 -11.21 17.73
C ALA A 70 -28.29 -9.94 18.57
N LEU A 71 -28.21 -8.78 17.93
CA LEU A 71 -28.14 -7.48 18.60
C LEU A 71 -29.42 -7.17 19.37
N HIS A 72 -30.60 -7.41 18.78
CA HIS A 72 -31.87 -7.16 19.44
C HIS A 72 -32.04 -8.03 20.69
N GLU A 73 -31.72 -9.32 20.60
CA GLU A 73 -31.75 -10.24 21.73
C GLU A 73 -30.78 -9.82 22.84
N ARG A 74 -29.57 -9.36 22.49
CA ARG A 74 -28.57 -8.94 23.49
C ARG A 74 -28.88 -7.61 24.15
N LEU A 75 -29.35 -6.62 23.38
CA LEU A 75 -29.47 -5.23 23.82
C LEU A 75 -30.88 -4.84 24.27
N GLN A 76 -31.89 -5.64 23.91
CA GLN A 76 -33.31 -5.35 24.18
C GLN A 76 -33.67 -3.88 23.87
N PRO A 77 -33.45 -3.42 22.61
CA PRO A 77 -33.57 -2.02 22.28
C PRO A 77 -35.00 -1.49 22.48
N LYS A 78 -35.12 -0.25 22.96
CA LYS A 78 -36.42 0.45 23.01
C LYS A 78 -37.03 0.65 21.63
N GLN A 79 -36.17 0.74 20.60
CA GLN A 79 -36.58 0.85 19.21
C GLN A 79 -35.51 0.28 18.27
N HIS A 80 -35.90 -0.58 17.33
CA HIS A 80 -35.00 -1.16 16.32
C HIS A 80 -35.51 -0.90 14.91
N ILE A 81 -34.91 0.05 14.21
CA ILE A 81 -35.34 0.53 12.90
C ILE A 81 -34.55 -0.21 11.82
N LEU A 82 -35.23 -0.99 10.98
CA LEU A 82 -34.65 -1.85 9.94
C LEU A 82 -34.90 -1.22 8.56
N LEU A 83 -33.85 -0.65 7.97
CA LEU A 83 -33.89 -0.05 6.62
C LEU A 83 -33.47 -1.09 5.58
N GLU A 84 -34.43 -1.79 4.97
CA GLU A 84 -34.14 -2.87 4.01
C GLU A 84 -34.87 -2.66 2.68
N PRO A 85 -34.19 -2.18 1.63
CA PRO A 85 -34.84 -1.88 0.35
C PRO A 85 -35.04 -3.11 -0.54
N ILE A 86 -34.39 -4.25 -0.25
CA ILE A 86 -34.44 -5.41 -1.14
C ILE A 86 -35.66 -6.26 -0.81
N GLU A 87 -36.63 -6.22 -1.72
CA GLU A 87 -37.93 -6.89 -1.61
C GLU A 87 -37.88 -8.37 -1.20
N ILE A 88 -36.85 -9.13 -1.60
CA ILE A 88 -36.71 -10.55 -1.26
C ILE A 88 -36.62 -10.79 0.25
N TYR A 89 -36.12 -9.81 1.01
CA TYR A 89 -36.00 -9.88 2.46
C TYR A 89 -37.25 -9.35 3.16
N GLY A 90 -38.18 -8.72 2.43
CA GLY A 90 -39.32 -8.03 3.01
C GLY A 90 -40.27 -8.93 3.82
N GLU A 91 -40.47 -10.18 3.41
CA GLU A 91 -41.26 -11.14 4.21
C GLU A 91 -40.55 -11.50 5.52
N GLY A 92 -39.24 -11.77 5.45
CA GLY A 92 -38.41 -12.02 6.63
C GLY A 92 -38.38 -10.83 7.59
N MET A 93 -38.31 -9.60 7.08
CA MET A 93 -38.37 -8.38 7.90
C MET A 93 -39.75 -8.18 8.56
N ARG A 94 -40.85 -8.50 7.87
CA ARG A 94 -42.19 -8.48 8.48
C ARG A 94 -42.31 -9.53 9.59
N GLU A 95 -41.73 -10.71 9.40
CA GLU A 95 -41.68 -11.74 10.44
C GLU A 95 -40.79 -11.33 11.62
N PHE A 96 -39.68 -10.63 11.35
CA PHE A 96 -38.83 -10.01 12.37
C PHE A 96 -39.66 -9.05 13.22
N GLN A 97 -40.44 -8.16 12.60
CA GLN A 97 -41.30 -7.20 13.30
C GLN A 97 -42.39 -7.86 14.15
N LYS A 98 -42.99 -8.97 13.69
CA LYS A 98 -43.93 -9.75 14.51
C LYS A 98 -43.24 -10.41 15.71
N THR A 99 -42.00 -10.86 15.53
CA THR A 99 -41.22 -11.54 16.58
C THR A 99 -40.74 -10.56 17.64
N TYR A 100 -40.26 -9.39 17.20
CA TYR A 100 -39.65 -8.36 18.02
C TYR A 100 -40.50 -7.08 17.98
N LYS A 101 -41.40 -6.92 18.95
CA LYS A 101 -42.43 -5.86 18.95
C LYS A 101 -41.89 -4.44 18.86
N ASN A 102 -40.68 -4.18 19.37
CA ASN A 102 -40.04 -2.86 19.33
C ASN A 102 -39.24 -2.63 18.03
N SER A 103 -39.44 -3.44 17.00
CA SER A 103 -38.76 -3.29 15.71
C SER A 103 -39.69 -2.78 14.62
N TRP A 104 -39.12 -2.07 13.66
CA TRP A 104 -39.85 -1.35 12.61
C TRP A 104 -39.15 -1.58 11.27
N TYR A 105 -39.81 -2.33 10.38
CA TYR A 105 -39.35 -2.55 9.02
C TYR A 105 -39.77 -1.39 8.12
N ILE A 106 -38.79 -0.81 7.43
CA ILE A 106 -38.97 0.33 6.55
C ILE A 106 -38.27 0.01 5.22
N PRO A 107 -39.02 -0.16 4.11
CA PRO A 107 -38.46 -0.60 2.83
C PRO A 107 -37.81 0.56 2.06
N LEU A 108 -36.88 1.27 2.71
CA LEU A 108 -36.15 2.41 2.15
C LEU A 108 -34.65 2.11 2.07
N ASP A 109 -33.98 2.74 1.11
CA ASP A 109 -32.55 2.56 0.87
C ASP A 109 -31.72 3.40 1.85
N GLY A 110 -30.91 2.76 2.69
CA GLY A 110 -30.01 3.48 3.60
C GLY A 110 -28.79 4.10 2.90
N TYR A 111 -28.54 3.82 1.62
CA TYR A 111 -27.56 4.60 0.84
C TYR A 111 -28.08 5.99 0.44
N ASP A 112 -29.38 6.25 0.56
CA ASP A 112 -29.98 7.54 0.25
C ASP A 112 -30.08 8.43 1.51
N TRP A 113 -29.41 9.58 1.48
CA TRP A 113 -29.48 10.58 2.56
C TRP A 113 -30.90 11.08 2.82
N ASN A 114 -31.76 11.07 1.81
CA ASN A 114 -33.15 11.49 1.97
C ASN A 114 -33.92 10.55 2.91
N THR A 115 -33.57 9.25 2.95
CA THR A 115 -34.15 8.30 3.91
C THR A 115 -33.98 8.78 5.35
N TYR A 116 -32.78 9.26 5.69
CA TYR A 116 -32.49 9.77 7.03
C TYR A 116 -33.13 11.13 7.30
N ASN A 117 -33.17 12.02 6.30
CA ASN A 117 -33.88 13.30 6.43
C ASN A 117 -35.36 13.09 6.75
N GLN A 118 -35.98 12.08 6.14
CA GLN A 118 -37.36 11.71 6.44
C GLN A 118 -37.50 11.05 7.81
N LEU A 119 -36.58 10.14 8.18
CA LEU A 119 -36.60 9.43 9.47
C LEU A 119 -36.53 10.38 10.67
N PHE A 120 -35.79 11.48 10.54
CA PHE A 120 -35.64 12.51 11.57
C PHE A 120 -36.52 13.75 11.32
N SER A 121 -37.49 13.68 10.40
CA SER A 121 -38.44 14.76 10.15
C SER A 121 -39.55 14.76 11.20
N ASP A 122 -39.97 15.94 11.66
CA ASP A 122 -41.14 16.11 12.52
C ASP A 122 -42.45 15.72 11.80
N LYS A 123 -42.43 15.78 10.46
CA LYS A 123 -43.53 15.37 9.56
C LYS A 123 -42.92 14.53 8.45
N PRO A 124 -42.70 13.23 8.65
CA PRO A 124 -42.23 12.38 7.57
C PRO A 124 -43.26 12.48 6.43
N PRO A 125 -42.82 12.56 5.16
CA PRO A 125 -43.75 12.45 4.05
C PRO A 125 -44.48 11.10 4.13
N PRO A 126 -45.58 10.91 3.39
CA PRO A 126 -46.15 9.58 3.18
C PRO A 126 -45.33 8.84 2.10
N PRO A 127 -44.34 8.03 2.45
CA PRO A 127 -44.12 6.79 1.66
C PRO A 127 -44.27 5.56 2.58
N PRO A 128 -43.76 4.33 2.33
CA PRO A 128 -44.20 3.09 3.01
C PRO A 128 -43.75 2.97 4.49
N TRP A 129 -43.84 4.06 5.26
CA TRP A 129 -43.69 4.08 6.70
C TRP A 129 -44.82 3.26 7.33
N PRO A 130 -44.51 2.44 8.35
CA PRO A 130 -45.54 1.75 9.11
C PRO A 130 -46.50 2.74 9.78
N ASP A 131 -47.80 2.42 9.79
CA ASP A 131 -48.79 3.17 10.56
C ASP A 131 -48.37 3.22 12.05
N GLY A 132 -48.39 4.42 12.64
CA GLY A 132 -48.02 4.61 14.04
C GLY A 132 -46.53 4.48 14.34
N PHE A 133 -45.64 4.59 13.34
CA PHE A 133 -44.19 4.64 13.55
C PHE A 133 -43.82 5.75 14.56
N PRO A 134 -43.21 5.42 15.71
CA PRO A 134 -42.86 6.41 16.72
C PRO A 134 -41.61 7.16 16.29
N THR A 135 -41.68 8.49 16.29
CA THR A 135 -40.51 9.35 16.03
C THR A 135 -39.39 8.99 17.02
N PRO A 136 -38.15 8.75 16.54
CA PRO A 136 -37.05 8.37 17.41
C PRO A 136 -36.75 9.44 18.47
N ASN A 137 -36.92 9.10 19.76
CA ASN A 137 -36.56 9.96 20.87
C ASN A 137 -35.14 9.64 21.36
N ILE A 138 -34.15 10.32 20.80
CA ILE A 138 -32.73 10.12 21.07
C ILE A 138 -32.23 11.27 21.95
N GLN A 139 -31.72 10.94 23.15
CA GLN A 139 -31.11 11.93 24.01
C GLN A 139 -29.71 12.28 23.51
N THR A 140 -29.38 13.57 23.58
CA THR A 140 -28.04 14.05 23.25
C THR A 140 -27.11 13.77 24.42
N ALA A 141 -25.98 13.11 24.15
CA ALA A 141 -24.98 12.83 25.16
C ALA A 141 -24.31 14.13 25.65
N ALA A 142 -23.72 14.09 26.86
CA ALA A 142 -22.89 15.18 27.34
C ALA A 142 -21.72 15.45 26.38
N SER A 143 -21.24 16.69 26.37
CA SER A 143 -20.20 17.13 25.44
C SER A 143 -18.95 16.25 25.54
N GLY A 144 -18.58 15.61 24.43
CA GLY A 144 -17.39 14.75 24.36
C GLY A 144 -17.62 13.28 24.71
N ASP A 145 -18.80 12.90 25.22
CA ASP A 145 -19.10 11.50 25.58
C ASP A 145 -19.63 10.68 24.39
N ILE A 146 -19.43 9.37 24.47
CA ILE A 146 -20.03 8.40 23.55
C ILE A 146 -21.53 8.31 23.84
N ASN A 147 -22.34 8.42 22.80
CA ASN A 147 -23.79 8.25 22.93
C ASN A 147 -24.14 6.76 23.11
N SER A 148 -24.75 6.43 24.25
CA SER A 148 -25.23 5.10 24.60
C SER A 148 -26.73 4.88 24.32
N GLU A 149 -27.44 5.90 23.85
CA GLU A 149 -28.86 5.87 23.49
C GLU A 149 -29.09 5.51 22.02
N LEU A 150 -28.11 5.74 21.17
CA LEU A 150 -28.17 5.48 19.73
C LEU A 150 -26.98 4.62 19.28
N LEU A 151 -27.30 3.50 18.65
CA LEU A 151 -26.34 2.64 17.95
C LEU A 151 -26.73 2.57 16.47
N PHE A 152 -25.79 2.86 15.58
CA PHE A 152 -26.02 2.71 14.15
C PHE A 152 -25.26 1.50 13.62
N VAL A 153 -25.99 0.61 12.96
CA VAL A 153 -25.53 -0.66 12.41
C VAL A 153 -25.73 -0.62 10.91
N GLY A 154 -24.85 -1.25 10.15
CA GLY A 154 -25.08 -1.34 8.72
C GLY A 154 -24.27 -2.42 8.01
N ASN A 155 -24.83 -2.90 6.91
CA ASN A 155 -24.18 -3.82 6.00
C ASN A 155 -23.91 -3.16 4.64
N MET A 156 -22.64 -3.16 4.23
CA MET A 156 -22.19 -2.55 3.00
C MET A 156 -21.70 -3.58 1.98
N GLY A 157 -22.15 -3.46 0.74
CA GLY A 157 -21.69 -4.30 -0.36
C GLY A 157 -20.38 -3.83 -0.99
N LYS A 158 -19.85 -4.61 -1.93
CA LYS A 158 -18.69 -4.21 -2.73
C LYS A 158 -19.10 -3.23 -3.83
N SER A 159 -19.14 -1.95 -3.49
CA SER A 159 -19.50 -0.89 -4.46
C SER A 159 -18.76 0.42 -4.22
N VAL A 160 -18.66 1.25 -5.27
CA VAL A 160 -18.16 2.63 -5.15
C VAL A 160 -19.10 3.47 -4.26
N LYS A 161 -20.40 3.16 -4.23
CA LYS A 161 -21.36 3.83 -3.34
C LYS A 161 -20.99 3.60 -1.87
N SER A 162 -20.64 2.37 -1.50
CA SER A 162 -20.21 2.00 -0.15
C SER A 162 -18.93 2.72 0.26
N GLU A 163 -17.95 2.81 -0.64
CA GLU A 163 -16.72 3.58 -0.38
C GLU A 163 -16.97 5.08 -0.16
N ARG A 164 -17.93 5.65 -0.90
CA ARG A 164 -18.33 7.06 -0.72
C ARG A 164 -19.10 7.26 0.58
N LEU A 165 -20.00 6.34 0.92
CA LEU A 165 -20.84 6.44 2.11
C LEU A 165 -20.03 6.42 3.41
N ILE A 166 -19.06 5.50 3.54
CA ILE A 166 -18.18 5.48 4.72
C ILE A 166 -17.34 6.77 4.84
N ALA A 167 -16.90 7.37 3.73
CA ALA A 167 -16.22 8.66 3.76
C ALA A 167 -17.16 9.80 4.22
N GLN A 168 -18.44 9.72 3.86
CA GLN A 168 -19.46 10.64 4.33
C GLN A 168 -19.74 10.45 5.82
N PHE A 169 -19.78 9.21 6.33
CA PHE A 169 -19.92 8.95 7.77
C PHE A 169 -18.77 9.55 8.58
N VAL A 170 -17.52 9.40 8.10
CA VAL A 170 -16.36 10.07 8.72
C VAL A 170 -16.51 11.60 8.69
N SER A 171 -17.04 12.16 7.59
CA SER A 171 -17.30 13.60 7.49
C SER A 171 -18.40 14.05 8.48
N CYS A 172 -19.45 13.25 8.69
CA CYS A 172 -20.48 13.52 9.69
C CYS A 172 -19.90 13.54 11.11
N CYS A 173 -18.94 12.65 11.41
CA CYS A 173 -18.22 12.68 12.69
C CYS A 173 -17.43 13.98 12.88
N ALA A 174 -16.77 14.47 11.82
CA ALA A 174 -15.99 15.72 11.89
C ALA A 174 -16.88 16.96 12.06
N LEU A 175 -18.03 16.98 11.38
CA LEU A 175 -18.94 18.12 11.38
C LEU A 175 -19.91 18.11 12.58
N GLY A 176 -20.16 16.95 13.19
CA GLY A 176 -21.22 16.77 14.18
C GLY A 176 -22.61 16.84 13.56
N SER A 177 -22.76 16.36 12.32
CA SER A 177 -24.02 16.38 11.55
C SER A 177 -24.71 15.01 11.52
N TRP A 178 -25.94 14.96 10.98
CA TRP A 178 -26.75 13.73 10.94
C TRP A 178 -26.93 13.13 12.33
N VAL A 179 -26.65 11.83 12.56
CA VAL A 179 -26.77 11.20 13.88
C VAL A 179 -25.73 11.71 14.88
N GLN A 180 -24.62 12.30 14.41
CA GLN A 180 -23.58 12.84 15.29
C GLN A 180 -24.01 14.15 15.98
N ARG A 181 -25.18 14.69 15.62
CA ARG A 181 -25.82 15.80 16.36
C ARG A 181 -26.22 15.41 17.79
N TYR A 182 -26.37 14.11 18.05
CA TYR A 182 -26.72 13.57 19.37
C TYR A 182 -25.48 13.26 20.24
N GLY A 183 -24.29 13.69 19.81
CA GLY A 183 -23.01 13.34 20.44
C GLY A 183 -22.26 12.28 19.64
N ARG A 184 -21.26 11.63 20.25
CA ARG A 184 -20.40 10.67 19.54
C ARG A 184 -21.10 9.32 19.40
N VAL A 185 -21.83 9.13 18.31
CA VAL A 185 -22.57 7.91 18.02
C VAL A 185 -21.64 6.86 17.41
N ARG A 186 -21.65 5.64 17.96
CA ARG A 186 -20.86 4.51 17.47
C ARG A 186 -21.50 3.89 16.22
N PHE A 187 -20.66 3.51 15.25
CA PHE A 187 -21.06 2.76 14.07
C PHE A 187 -20.54 1.32 14.11
N LEU A 188 -21.39 0.35 13.79
CA LEU A 188 -21.02 -1.05 13.56
C LEU A 188 -21.28 -1.39 12.09
N LEU A 189 -20.22 -1.48 11.29
CA LEU A 189 -20.34 -1.61 9.84
C LEU A 189 -19.69 -2.89 9.34
N TRP A 190 -20.51 -3.78 8.77
CA TRP A 190 -20.02 -4.85 7.91
C TRP A 190 -19.58 -4.26 6.58
N VAL A 191 -18.29 -4.42 6.26
CA VAL A 191 -17.71 -3.93 5.00
C VAL A 191 -16.89 -5.01 4.33
N PRO A 192 -16.74 -4.99 2.99
CA PRO A 192 -15.81 -5.87 2.31
C PRO A 192 -14.37 -5.53 2.68
N ASP A 193 -13.49 -6.53 2.68
CA ASP A 193 -12.06 -6.35 2.98
C ASP A 193 -11.38 -5.28 2.10
N SER A 194 -11.87 -5.05 0.87
CA SER A 194 -11.43 -3.92 0.00
C SER A 194 -11.54 -2.55 0.66
N ILE A 195 -12.62 -2.34 1.42
CA ILE A 195 -12.93 -1.07 2.05
C ILE A 195 -12.11 -0.98 3.33
N ARG A 196 -12.08 -2.06 4.14
CA ARG A 196 -11.20 -2.16 5.31
C ARG A 196 -9.77 -1.74 4.97
N ASP A 197 -9.17 -2.31 3.92
CA ASP A 197 -7.77 -2.02 3.53
C ASP A 197 -7.46 -0.54 3.28
N LYS A 198 -8.47 0.26 2.93
CA LYS A 198 -8.33 1.69 2.67
C LYS A 198 -8.35 2.54 3.94
N TYR A 199 -9.01 2.06 4.99
CA TYR A 199 -9.20 2.77 6.26
C TYR A 199 -8.29 2.24 7.38
N LEU A 200 -7.94 0.96 7.31
CA LEU A 200 -7.01 0.28 8.22
C LEU A 200 -5.86 -0.34 7.42
N PRO A 201 -4.98 0.49 6.84
CA PRO A 201 -3.81 0.01 6.13
C PRO A 201 -2.89 -0.74 7.08
N ARG A 202 -2.39 -1.91 6.65
CA ARG A 202 -1.44 -2.70 7.43
C ARG A 202 0.01 -2.29 7.19
N SER A 203 0.30 -1.44 6.21
CA SER A 203 1.64 -0.94 5.91
C SER A 203 1.63 0.56 5.64
N ILE A 204 2.72 1.26 5.94
CA ILE A 204 2.77 2.72 5.71
C ILE A 204 2.73 3.03 4.21
N ALA A 205 3.24 2.10 3.39
CA ALA A 205 3.13 2.16 1.95
C ALA A 205 1.67 2.01 1.44
N ALA A 206 0.76 1.46 2.25
CA ALA A 206 -0.68 1.39 1.98
C ALA A 206 -1.45 2.60 2.50
N ARG A 207 -0.92 3.32 3.48
CA ARG A 207 -1.57 4.52 4.02
C ARG A 207 -1.82 5.54 2.92
N ALA A 208 -3.10 5.85 2.76
CA ALA A 208 -3.64 6.73 1.74
C ALA A 208 -4.59 7.73 2.39
N ARG A 209 -5.10 8.67 1.60
CA ARG A 209 -6.00 9.74 2.05
C ARG A 209 -7.14 9.26 2.96
N PRO A 210 -7.92 8.19 2.62
CA PRO A 210 -9.04 7.79 3.48
C PRO A 210 -8.62 7.40 4.91
N ALA A 211 -7.53 6.64 5.05
CA ALA A 211 -6.96 6.29 6.35
C ALA A 211 -6.52 7.54 7.12
N ALA A 212 -5.71 8.41 6.51
CA ALA A 212 -5.20 9.61 7.18
C ALA A 212 -6.32 10.59 7.59
N THR A 213 -7.37 10.71 6.78
CA THR A 213 -8.55 11.51 7.11
C THR A 213 -9.35 10.88 8.25
N ALA A 214 -9.55 9.56 8.25
CA ALA A 214 -10.28 8.86 9.30
C ALA A 214 -9.52 8.86 10.63
N GLU A 215 -8.22 8.62 10.62
CA GLU A 215 -7.33 8.64 11.80
C GLU A 215 -7.41 9.96 12.59
N ALA A 216 -7.76 11.08 11.93
CA ALA A 216 -7.93 12.37 12.57
C ALA A 216 -9.25 12.54 13.34
N ILE A 217 -10.27 11.76 13.00
CA ILE A 217 -11.66 12.00 13.42
C ILE A 217 -12.27 10.82 14.17
N VAL A 218 -11.89 9.59 13.82
CA VAL A 218 -12.51 8.37 14.33
C VAL A 218 -11.46 7.36 14.76
N ASP A 219 -11.78 6.57 15.77
CA ASP A 219 -11.10 5.32 16.09
C ASP A 219 -11.83 4.18 15.36
N ILE A 220 -11.07 3.33 14.68
CA ILE A 220 -11.61 2.17 13.95
C ILE A 220 -10.98 0.91 14.52
N THR A 221 -11.82 0.00 15.00
CA THR A 221 -11.43 -1.30 15.55
C THR A 221 -11.97 -2.42 14.67
N GLU A 222 -11.11 -3.39 14.31
CA GLU A 222 -11.55 -4.63 13.66
C GLU A 222 -12.10 -5.59 14.72
N ILE A 223 -13.40 -5.91 14.65
CA ILE A 223 -14.06 -6.79 15.63
C ILE A 223 -14.08 -8.23 15.12
N ALA A 224 -14.41 -8.39 13.84
CA ALA A 224 -14.42 -9.66 13.15
C ALA A 224 -13.87 -9.44 11.74
N THR A 225 -13.05 -10.35 11.23
CA THR A 225 -12.45 -10.20 9.91
C THR A 225 -12.23 -11.56 9.26
N SER A 226 -12.40 -11.61 7.94
CA SER A 226 -11.95 -12.76 7.16
C SER A 226 -10.42 -12.90 7.10
N ASN A 227 -9.70 -11.86 7.52
CA ASN A 227 -8.24 -11.76 7.51
C ASN A 227 -7.59 -12.10 6.15
N LEU A 228 -8.37 -12.05 5.06
CA LEU A 228 -7.89 -12.38 3.74
C LEU A 228 -7.07 -11.22 3.20
N ILE A 229 -5.76 -11.40 3.22
CA ILE A 229 -4.83 -10.47 2.62
C ILE A 229 -4.96 -10.59 1.10
N ARG A 230 -5.36 -9.51 0.44
CA ARG A 230 -5.42 -9.47 -1.02
C ARG A 230 -4.02 -9.61 -1.60
N GLN A 231 -3.81 -10.70 -2.34
CA GLN A 231 -2.56 -10.94 -3.07
C GLN A 231 -2.75 -10.66 -4.56
N GLY A 232 -1.74 -10.10 -5.23
CA GLY A 232 -1.76 -9.85 -6.67
C GLY A 232 -0.99 -8.59 -7.10
N ARG A 233 -0.92 -8.33 -8.41
CA ARG A 233 -0.33 -7.09 -8.93
C ARG A 233 -1.16 -5.89 -8.47
N GLY A 234 -0.50 -4.89 -7.88
CA GLY A 234 -1.14 -3.66 -7.41
C GLY A 234 -1.62 -3.66 -5.96
N PHE A 235 -1.61 -4.82 -5.27
CA PHE A 235 -1.89 -4.88 -3.82
C PHE A 235 -0.60 -4.75 -3.02
N GLN A 236 -0.62 -3.97 -1.94
CA GLN A 236 0.54 -3.87 -1.05
C GLN A 236 0.75 -5.21 -0.33
N LYS A 237 2.00 -5.67 -0.31
CA LYS A 237 2.39 -6.78 0.57
C LYS A 237 2.23 -6.32 2.02
N LEU A 238 1.85 -7.26 2.88
CA LEU A 238 1.88 -7.03 4.33
C LEU A 238 3.27 -6.53 4.74
N PRO A 239 3.32 -5.68 5.78
CA PRO A 239 4.59 -5.26 6.30
C PRO A 239 5.37 -6.49 6.76
N THR A 240 6.63 -6.57 6.38
CA THR A 240 7.55 -7.58 6.93
C THR A 240 8.05 -7.15 8.31
N ILE A 241 7.90 -5.85 8.63
CA ILE A 241 8.37 -5.20 9.84
C ILE A 241 7.17 -4.93 10.75
N ASN A 242 7.21 -5.42 11.98
CA ASN A 242 6.19 -5.25 13.00
C ASN A 242 6.86 -4.99 14.36
N LEU A 243 6.06 -4.80 15.41
CA LEU A 243 6.57 -4.50 16.75
C LEU A 243 7.52 -5.57 17.29
N ASP A 244 7.34 -6.84 16.90
CA ASP A 244 8.13 -7.97 17.42
C ASP A 244 9.50 -8.10 16.76
N ASN A 245 9.68 -7.54 15.56
CA ASN A 245 10.91 -7.72 14.78
C ASN A 245 11.58 -6.42 14.32
N VAL A 246 11.04 -5.25 14.68
CA VAL A 246 11.54 -3.95 14.21
C VAL A 246 13.01 -3.72 14.54
N ASP A 247 13.47 -4.05 15.74
CA ASP A 247 14.88 -3.88 16.15
C ASP A 247 15.83 -4.76 15.31
N VAL A 248 15.38 -5.99 15.00
CA VAL A 248 16.14 -6.93 14.15
C VAL A 248 16.15 -6.42 12.71
N GLU A 249 15.01 -5.96 12.23
CA GLU A 249 14.80 -5.36 10.92
C GLU A 249 15.37 -3.95 10.81
N GLU A 250 15.93 -3.33 11.84
CA GLU A 250 16.64 -2.05 11.73
C GLU A 250 18.15 -2.31 11.52
N ASN A 251 18.68 -3.31 12.21
CA ASN A 251 20.10 -3.68 12.16
C ASN A 251 20.52 -4.47 10.90
N LYS A 252 19.57 -4.99 10.10
CA LYS A 252 19.90 -5.71 8.87
C LYS A 252 20.59 -4.82 7.81
N PRO A 253 21.60 -5.32 7.09
CA PRO A 253 22.18 -4.59 5.97
C PRO A 253 21.21 -4.54 4.79
N ILE A 254 21.12 -3.39 4.11
CA ILE A 254 20.29 -3.23 2.91
C ILE A 254 21.05 -3.81 1.72
N ILE A 255 20.59 -4.97 1.24
CA ILE A 255 21.16 -5.65 0.08
C ILE A 255 20.28 -5.46 -1.16
N SER A 256 20.91 -5.43 -2.33
CA SER A 256 20.18 -5.41 -3.61
C SER A 256 19.41 -6.73 -3.83
N LYS A 257 18.33 -6.69 -4.62
CA LYS A 257 17.54 -7.89 -4.98
C LYS A 257 18.37 -8.99 -5.64
N ARG A 258 19.41 -8.61 -6.39
CA ARG A 258 20.38 -9.55 -6.97
C ARG A 258 21.23 -10.23 -5.88
N GLN A 259 21.69 -9.49 -4.86
CA GLN A 259 22.42 -10.09 -3.73
C GLN A 259 21.51 -11.00 -2.92
N GLU A 260 20.28 -10.59 -2.65
CA GLU A 260 19.25 -11.40 -1.99
C GLU A 260 18.98 -12.70 -2.78
N THR A 261 18.79 -12.60 -4.09
CA THR A 261 18.61 -13.77 -4.97
C THR A 261 19.84 -14.68 -4.96
N LYS A 262 21.05 -14.11 -4.99
CA LYS A 262 22.31 -14.88 -4.86
C LYS A 262 22.41 -15.60 -3.52
N LEU A 263 21.99 -14.97 -2.42
CA LEU A 263 21.95 -15.61 -1.10
C LEU A 263 20.96 -16.77 -1.09
N VAL A 264 19.72 -16.58 -1.58
CA VAL A 264 18.71 -17.64 -1.67
C VAL A 264 19.18 -18.79 -2.57
N VAL A 265 19.79 -18.49 -3.71
CA VAL A 265 20.36 -19.51 -4.60
C VAL A 265 21.49 -20.27 -3.91
N ARG A 266 22.40 -19.57 -3.23
CA ARG A 266 23.46 -20.20 -2.43
C ARG A 266 22.90 -21.06 -1.32
N GLU A 267 21.88 -20.60 -0.61
CA GLU A 267 21.23 -21.34 0.48
C GLU A 267 20.56 -22.62 -0.04
N LYS A 268 19.86 -22.55 -1.18
CA LYS A 268 19.33 -23.74 -1.86
C LYS A 268 20.42 -24.71 -2.30
N LEU A 269 21.54 -24.20 -2.81
CA LEU A 269 22.71 -25.01 -3.16
C LEU A 269 23.32 -25.66 -1.90
N VAL A 270 23.41 -24.94 -0.78
CA VAL A 270 23.86 -25.48 0.52
C VAL A 270 22.96 -26.61 0.96
N GLU A 271 21.63 -26.42 0.98
CA GLU A 271 20.70 -27.47 1.41
C GLU A 271 20.70 -28.69 0.47
N ALA A 272 20.79 -28.46 -0.85
CA ALA A 272 20.93 -29.54 -1.82
C ALA A 272 22.22 -30.34 -1.61
N GLU A 273 23.32 -29.64 -1.32
CA GLU A 273 24.63 -30.25 -1.08
C GLU A 273 24.67 -31.00 0.25
N ILE A 274 24.14 -30.42 1.34
CA ILE A 274 23.98 -31.13 2.62
C ILE A 274 23.19 -32.43 2.40
N LYS A 275 22.08 -32.38 1.67
CA LYS A 275 21.26 -33.55 1.38
C LYS A 275 22.00 -34.61 0.57
N ARG A 276 22.83 -34.20 -0.39
CA ARG A 276 23.68 -35.10 -1.19
C ARG A 276 24.72 -35.78 -0.32
N LEU A 277 25.48 -35.02 0.45
CA LEU A 277 26.58 -35.50 1.28
C LEU A 277 26.10 -36.40 2.42
N VAL A 278 25.02 -36.02 3.11
CA VAL A 278 24.41 -36.87 4.16
C VAL A 278 23.95 -38.21 3.59
N LYS A 279 23.41 -38.22 2.35
CA LYS A 279 22.99 -39.46 1.69
C LYS A 279 24.17 -40.38 1.35
N GLU A 280 25.28 -39.81 0.88
CA GLU A 280 26.50 -40.54 0.56
C GLU A 280 27.19 -41.11 1.81
N GLU A 281 27.28 -40.30 2.88
CA GLU A 281 27.98 -40.67 4.11
C GLU A 281 27.21 -41.74 4.91
N MET A 282 25.88 -41.60 5.00
CA MET A 282 25.02 -42.59 5.67
C MET A 282 24.73 -43.83 4.79
N LYS A 283 25.27 -43.89 3.56
CA LYS A 283 25.00 -44.95 2.55
C LYS A 283 23.51 -45.29 2.42
N LEU A 284 22.65 -44.27 2.49
CA LEU A 284 21.20 -44.48 2.54
C LEU A 284 20.73 -45.16 1.23
N PRO A 285 19.91 -46.23 1.32
CA PRO A 285 19.49 -46.99 0.14
C PRO A 285 18.71 -46.11 -0.86
N LYS A 286 18.86 -46.40 -2.15
CA LYS A 286 18.04 -45.78 -3.20
C LYS A 286 16.57 -46.14 -2.92
N LYS A 287 15.67 -45.15 -2.81
CA LYS A 287 14.24 -45.39 -2.54
C LYS A 287 13.66 -46.33 -3.61
N GLY A 288 13.46 -47.59 -3.27
CA GLY A 288 12.51 -48.46 -3.94
C GLY A 288 11.09 -48.08 -3.54
N ARG A 289 10.09 -48.41 -4.38
CA ARG A 289 8.66 -48.26 -4.06
C ARG A 289 8.28 -49.27 -2.97
N GLY A 290 8.61 -48.98 -1.71
CA GLY A 290 8.30 -49.83 -0.56
C GLY A 290 8.12 -49.00 0.71
N ARG A 291 7.26 -49.48 1.61
CA ARG A 291 6.89 -48.79 2.86
C ARG A 291 8.15 -48.60 3.75
N PRO A 292 8.43 -47.38 4.26
CA PRO A 292 9.65 -47.13 5.01
C PRO A 292 9.66 -47.88 6.35
N THR A 293 10.71 -48.68 6.59
CA THR A 293 11.01 -49.32 7.86
C THR A 293 11.36 -48.26 8.93
N LYS A 294 10.84 -48.41 10.15
CA LYS A 294 11.10 -47.48 11.27
C LYS A 294 12.58 -47.55 11.65
N GLN A 295 13.32 -46.47 11.35
CA GLN A 295 14.71 -46.28 11.80
C GLN A 295 14.79 -46.30 13.34
N SER A 296 15.75 -47.03 13.88
CA SER A 296 16.03 -47.16 15.31
C SER A 296 16.45 -45.82 15.93
N ALA A 297 16.29 -45.66 17.24
CA ALA A 297 16.64 -44.42 17.94
C ALA A 297 18.13 -44.05 17.78
N LYS A 298 19.01 -45.05 17.72
CA LYS A 298 20.46 -44.89 17.52
C LYS A 298 20.78 -44.34 16.11
N GLU A 299 20.12 -44.84 15.08
CA GLU A 299 20.30 -44.37 13.68
C GLU A 299 19.78 -42.94 13.49
N ARG A 300 18.70 -42.55 14.19
CA ARG A 300 18.19 -41.17 14.15
C ARG A 300 19.15 -40.18 14.81
N GLU A 301 19.76 -40.59 15.91
CA GLU A 301 20.75 -39.77 16.61
C GLU A 301 22.04 -39.62 15.79
N GLU A 302 22.47 -40.69 15.13
CA GLU A 302 23.59 -40.68 14.20
C GLU A 302 23.30 -39.80 12.97
N LEU A 303 22.08 -39.88 12.40
CA LEU A 303 21.65 -39.02 11.30
C LEU A 303 21.68 -37.53 11.69
N LYS A 304 21.20 -37.18 12.89
CA LYS A 304 21.25 -35.79 13.40
C LYS A 304 22.69 -35.30 13.56
N LYS A 305 23.58 -36.12 14.13
CA LYS A 305 25.01 -35.79 14.28
C LYS A 305 25.70 -35.60 12.93
N THR A 306 25.40 -36.47 11.96
CA THR A 306 25.93 -36.37 10.60
C THR A 306 25.42 -35.13 9.87
N ILE A 307 24.11 -34.83 9.93
CA ILE A 307 23.55 -33.58 9.37
C ILE A 307 24.23 -32.35 9.97
N ALA A 308 24.42 -32.30 11.29
CA ALA A 308 25.06 -31.17 11.96
C ALA A 308 26.53 -31.00 11.52
N ARG A 309 27.28 -32.11 11.40
CA ARG A 309 28.68 -32.09 10.94
C ARG A 309 28.80 -31.62 9.49
N VAL A 310 28.00 -32.20 8.58
CA VAL A 310 28.00 -31.84 7.16
C VAL A 310 27.56 -30.39 6.96
N ARG A 311 26.50 -29.95 7.64
CA ARG A 311 26.03 -28.56 7.59
C ARG A 311 27.13 -27.58 8.00
N LYS A 312 27.81 -27.84 9.12
CA LYS A 312 28.93 -27.01 9.60
C LYS A 312 30.06 -26.90 8.57
N ALA A 313 30.38 -28.00 7.85
CA ALA A 313 31.39 -28.00 6.81
C ALA A 313 30.95 -27.19 5.58
N VAL A 314 29.74 -27.44 5.06
CA VAL A 314 29.21 -26.75 3.87
C VAL A 314 29.00 -25.26 4.12
N GLU A 315 28.52 -24.86 5.30
CA GLU A 315 28.34 -23.45 5.67
C GLU A 315 29.70 -22.72 5.83
N ALA A 316 30.72 -23.37 6.40
CA ALA A 316 32.07 -22.79 6.45
C ALA A 316 32.63 -22.52 5.04
N ILE A 317 32.36 -23.42 4.09
CA ILE A 317 32.78 -23.28 2.69
C ILE A 317 32.01 -22.16 1.98
N ARG A 318 30.69 -22.06 2.21
CA ARG A 318 29.84 -20.96 1.71
C ARG A 318 30.42 -19.60 2.11
N ASP A 319 30.88 -19.49 3.36
CA ASP A 319 31.43 -18.28 3.97
C ASP A 319 32.91 -18.05 3.59
N GLY A 320 33.46 -18.84 2.67
CA GLY A 320 34.80 -18.69 2.12
C GLY A 320 35.93 -19.13 3.07
N LYS A 321 35.59 -19.76 4.20
CA LYS A 321 36.56 -20.25 5.18
C LYS A 321 37.02 -21.66 4.80
N LYS A 322 38.32 -21.92 4.93
CA LYS A 322 38.82 -23.30 4.90
C LYS A 322 38.26 -24.03 6.13
N PRO A 323 37.68 -25.24 5.99
CA PRO A 323 37.28 -26.03 7.14
C PRO A 323 38.52 -26.25 8.02
N LYS A 324 38.38 -26.06 9.34
CA LYS A 324 39.48 -26.31 10.27
C LYS A 324 39.92 -27.78 10.13
N PRO A 325 41.22 -28.08 9.99
CA PRO A 325 41.70 -29.46 9.96
C PRO A 325 41.29 -30.16 11.25
N LEU A 326 40.60 -31.29 11.13
CA LEU A 326 40.29 -32.14 12.27
C LEU A 326 41.61 -32.81 12.69
N ALA A 327 41.96 -32.71 13.97
CA ALA A 327 43.29 -33.05 14.50
C ALA A 327 43.71 -34.53 14.31
N ASN A 328 42.78 -35.42 13.94
CA ASN A 328 42.98 -36.87 13.93
C ASN A 328 42.74 -37.51 12.54
N LEU A 329 42.86 -36.77 11.44
CA LEU A 329 42.68 -37.32 10.09
C LEU A 329 44.02 -37.74 9.47
N SER A 330 44.03 -38.90 8.82
CA SER A 330 45.19 -39.36 8.04
C SER A 330 45.43 -38.44 6.82
N PRO A 331 46.66 -38.39 6.27
CA PRO A 331 46.98 -37.56 5.11
C PRO A 331 46.09 -37.81 3.88
N GLU A 332 45.67 -39.07 3.66
CA GLU A 332 44.77 -39.45 2.57
C GLU A 332 43.34 -38.92 2.78
N GLU A 333 42.83 -39.01 4.01
CA GLU A 333 41.52 -38.46 4.36
C GLU A 333 41.51 -36.94 4.29
N HIS A 334 42.65 -36.31 4.63
CA HIS A 334 42.84 -34.87 4.49
C HIS A 334 42.85 -34.44 3.01
N GLY A 335 43.49 -35.23 2.13
CA GLY A 335 43.47 -35.02 0.68
C GLY A 335 42.06 -35.11 0.09
N ARG A 336 41.30 -36.16 0.43
CA ARG A 336 39.89 -36.31 0.00
C ARG A 336 39.00 -35.18 0.51
N LEU A 337 39.25 -34.70 1.73
CA LEU A 337 38.54 -33.54 2.29
C LEU A 337 38.81 -32.26 1.48
N LEU A 338 40.05 -32.05 1.03
CA LEU A 338 40.46 -30.90 0.22
C LEU A 338 39.93 -30.96 -1.22
N GLU A 339 39.88 -32.13 -1.83
CA GLU A 339 39.25 -32.33 -3.14
C GLU A 339 37.74 -32.05 -3.08
N ARG A 340 37.08 -32.63 -2.08
CA ARG A 340 35.64 -32.39 -1.85
C ARG A 340 35.36 -30.92 -1.49
N TYR A 341 36.30 -30.27 -0.82
CA TYR A 341 36.25 -28.82 -0.56
C TYR A 341 36.31 -27.99 -1.85
N ASP A 342 37.20 -28.32 -2.80
CA ASP A 342 37.28 -27.62 -4.08
C ASP A 342 36.05 -27.91 -4.99
N GLU A 343 35.47 -29.11 -4.92
CA GLU A 343 34.20 -29.43 -5.60
C GLU A 343 33.04 -28.58 -5.08
N ILE A 344 32.90 -28.48 -3.75
CA ILE A 344 31.86 -27.67 -3.11
C ILE A 344 32.07 -26.17 -3.45
N ARG A 345 33.32 -25.67 -3.45
CA ARG A 345 33.63 -24.30 -3.88
C ARG A 345 33.22 -24.04 -5.32
N ARG A 346 33.53 -24.97 -6.22
CA ARG A 346 33.16 -24.88 -7.64
C ARG A 346 31.65 -24.84 -7.82
N ALA A 347 30.90 -25.64 -7.06
CA ALA A 347 29.42 -25.63 -7.09
C ALA A 347 28.81 -24.29 -6.64
N PHE A 348 29.47 -23.56 -5.73
CA PHE A 348 29.06 -22.21 -5.31
C PHE A 348 29.57 -21.08 -6.22
N GLY A 349 30.26 -21.42 -7.32
CA GLY A 349 30.85 -20.45 -8.26
C GLY A 349 32.07 -19.71 -7.69
N TYR A 350 32.72 -20.26 -6.67
CA TYR A 350 33.99 -19.76 -6.17
C TYR A 350 35.14 -20.37 -6.95
N LYS A 351 36.22 -19.58 -7.09
CA LYS A 351 37.48 -20.07 -7.65
C LYS A 351 38.07 -21.15 -6.74
N THR A 352 38.59 -22.20 -7.36
CA THR A 352 39.28 -23.29 -6.67
C THR A 352 40.57 -22.78 -6.04
N SER A 353 41.11 -23.55 -5.09
CA SER A 353 42.38 -23.22 -4.44
C SER A 353 43.52 -23.06 -5.46
N ALA A 354 43.51 -23.87 -6.53
CA ALA A 354 44.46 -23.80 -7.63
C ALA A 354 44.27 -22.56 -8.52
N GLU A 355 43.02 -22.18 -8.83
CA GLU A 355 42.72 -20.98 -9.63
C GLU A 355 43.08 -19.70 -8.89
N ILE A 356 42.86 -19.63 -7.57
CA ILE A 356 43.26 -18.47 -6.75
C ILE A 356 44.79 -18.35 -6.73
N ALA A 357 45.51 -19.46 -6.55
CA ALA A 357 46.97 -19.47 -6.59
C ALA A 357 47.53 -19.08 -7.98
N ALA A 358 46.86 -19.52 -9.06
CA ALA A 358 47.22 -19.16 -10.43
C ALA A 358 46.97 -17.67 -10.70
N GLU A 359 45.86 -17.11 -10.22
CA GLU A 359 45.52 -15.70 -10.40
C GLU A 359 46.39 -14.78 -9.53
N GLU A 360 46.80 -15.22 -8.34
CA GLU A 360 47.75 -14.49 -7.50
C GLU A 360 49.16 -14.47 -8.11
N LYS A 361 49.57 -15.57 -8.77
CA LYS A 361 50.75 -15.61 -9.66
C LYS A 361 50.59 -14.64 -10.83
N GLU A 362 49.45 -14.66 -11.51
CA GLU A 362 49.17 -13.80 -12.67
C GLU A 362 49.07 -12.32 -12.28
N ARG A 363 48.55 -11.98 -11.09
CA ARG A 363 48.43 -10.61 -10.56
C ARG A 363 49.79 -10.06 -10.12
N LYS A 364 50.69 -10.91 -9.62
CA LYS A 364 52.12 -10.59 -9.43
C LYS A 364 52.83 -10.34 -10.77
N GLN A 365 52.42 -11.03 -11.83
CA GLN A 365 52.98 -10.90 -13.18
C GLN A 365 52.42 -9.68 -13.95
N LYS A 366 51.13 -9.34 -13.77
CA LYS A 366 50.42 -8.20 -14.40
C LYS A 366 50.74 -6.83 -13.77
N ARG A 367 51.51 -6.78 -12.67
CA ARG A 367 52.05 -5.52 -12.10
C ARG A 367 53.13 -4.85 -12.97
N ARG A 368 53.51 -5.44 -14.11
CA ARG A 368 54.62 -4.96 -14.97
C ARG A 368 54.23 -4.41 -16.34
N LEU A 369 52.97 -4.39 -16.78
CA LEU A 369 52.60 -3.84 -18.10
C LEU A 369 51.20 -3.18 -18.12
N PRO A 370 51.02 -2.03 -18.79
CA PRO A 370 49.70 -1.38 -18.94
C PRO A 370 48.88 -2.03 -20.07
N LYS A 371 47.55 -1.98 -19.95
CA LYS A 371 46.59 -2.60 -20.87
C LYS A 371 46.06 -1.60 -21.92
N SER A 372 45.81 -2.08 -23.14
CA SER A 372 45.06 -1.38 -24.20
C SER A 372 43.83 -2.20 -24.68
N PRO A 373 42.71 -1.57 -25.10
CA PRO A 373 41.59 -2.25 -25.75
C PRO A 373 41.48 -1.99 -27.27
N GLY A 374 40.70 -2.81 -27.99
CA GLY A 374 40.55 -2.79 -29.46
C GLY A 374 39.28 -2.11 -30.02
N ARG A 375 39.08 -2.32 -31.35
CA ARG A 375 38.11 -1.71 -32.32
C ARG A 375 37.46 -2.83 -33.21
N PRO A 376 36.67 -2.55 -34.27
CA PRO A 376 35.32 -1.95 -34.46
C PRO A 376 34.22 -2.95 -34.96
N ARG A 377 32.95 -2.49 -35.11
CA ARG A 377 32.10 -2.86 -36.26
C ARG A 377 31.20 -1.70 -36.74
N LYS A 378 31.04 -1.59 -38.07
CA LYS A 378 30.32 -0.53 -38.83
C LYS A 378 28.79 -0.66 -38.74
N LEU A 379 28.08 0.46 -38.81
CA LEU A 379 26.64 0.56 -39.11
C LEU A 379 26.43 0.94 -40.60
N PRO A 380 25.29 0.58 -41.21
CA PRO A 380 25.07 0.76 -42.64
C PRO A 380 24.81 2.24 -42.99
N GLN A 381 25.54 2.75 -43.99
CA GLN A 381 25.33 4.08 -44.54
C GLN A 381 24.28 4.06 -45.66
N ARG A 382 23.40 5.06 -45.69
CA ARG A 382 22.81 5.52 -46.96
C ARG A 382 23.95 6.09 -47.81
N SER A 383 24.05 5.68 -49.07
CA SER A 383 25.20 5.92 -49.96
C SER A 383 25.36 7.36 -50.46
N ASP A 384 24.39 8.24 -50.21
CA ASP A 384 24.36 9.53 -50.89
C ASP A 384 24.79 10.67 -49.94
N PRO A 385 25.86 11.42 -50.29
CA PRO A 385 26.36 12.53 -49.48
C PRO A 385 25.30 13.63 -49.32
N ALA A 386 25.30 14.31 -48.17
CA ALA A 386 24.36 15.39 -47.89
C ALA A 386 24.54 16.55 -48.89
N THR A 387 23.43 17.07 -49.42
CA THR A 387 23.48 18.18 -50.38
C THR A 387 23.90 19.48 -49.68
N THR A 388 24.45 20.43 -50.44
CA THR A 388 24.89 21.72 -49.89
C THR A 388 23.76 22.46 -49.18
N ALA A 389 22.52 22.34 -49.69
CA ALA A 389 21.32 22.94 -49.11
C ALA A 389 20.88 22.27 -47.79
N GLU A 390 20.95 20.94 -47.71
CA GLU A 390 20.67 20.18 -46.46
C GLU A 390 21.62 20.58 -45.34
N LEU A 391 22.92 20.72 -45.66
CA LEU A 391 23.92 21.12 -44.69
C LEU A 391 23.69 22.56 -44.22
N THR A 392 23.37 23.49 -45.12
CA THR A 392 23.07 24.88 -44.74
C THR A 392 21.82 24.97 -43.84
N ALA A 393 20.77 24.20 -44.13
CA ALA A 393 19.58 24.16 -43.28
C ALA A 393 19.86 23.62 -41.85
N ILE A 394 20.79 22.68 -41.72
CA ILE A 394 21.24 22.18 -40.41
C ILE A 394 22.08 23.24 -39.68
N GLU A 395 22.94 23.97 -40.38
CA GLU A 395 23.72 25.07 -39.79
C GLU A 395 22.84 26.20 -39.26
N ASP A 396 21.81 26.60 -40.01
CA ASP A 396 20.87 27.64 -39.62
C ASP A 396 20.10 27.21 -38.37
N LYS A 397 19.65 25.95 -38.30
CA LYS A 397 19.01 25.38 -37.08
C LYS A 397 19.93 25.41 -35.85
N ILE A 398 21.23 25.19 -36.02
CA ILE A 398 22.21 25.24 -34.92
C ILE A 398 22.40 26.69 -34.43
N ARG A 399 22.36 27.66 -35.36
CA ARG A 399 22.58 29.08 -35.05
C ARG A 399 21.35 29.75 -34.44
N ASP A 400 20.17 29.42 -34.93
CA ASP A 400 18.93 30.16 -34.65
C ASP A 400 18.15 29.61 -33.44
N SER A 401 18.70 28.62 -32.73
CA SER A 401 18.03 27.96 -31.60
C SER A 401 18.86 28.08 -30.31
N PRO A 402 18.62 29.12 -29.48
CA PRO A 402 19.41 29.41 -28.28
C PRO A 402 19.35 28.30 -27.21
N GLY A 403 18.27 27.53 -27.17
CA GLY A 403 18.03 26.45 -26.20
C GLY A 403 18.68 25.10 -26.55
N LEU A 404 19.49 25.02 -27.61
CA LEU A 404 20.14 23.75 -28.01
C LEU A 404 21.30 23.32 -27.10
N TRP A 405 21.79 24.22 -26.26
CA TRP A 405 22.93 23.97 -25.37
C TRP A 405 22.42 23.82 -23.94
N VAL A 406 22.64 22.64 -23.34
CA VAL A 406 22.19 22.35 -21.97
C VAL A 406 23.05 23.11 -20.96
N GLN A 407 22.46 23.57 -19.86
CA GLN A 407 23.16 24.29 -18.79
C GLN A 407 24.32 23.43 -18.24
N GLY A 408 25.57 23.88 -18.43
CA GLY A 408 26.79 23.17 -18.05
C GLY A 408 27.59 22.55 -19.22
N MET A 409 27.13 22.66 -20.47
CA MET A 409 27.93 22.31 -21.65
C MET A 409 28.91 23.42 -22.01
N GLU A 410 30.19 23.10 -22.21
CA GLU A 410 31.15 24.03 -22.80
C GLU A 410 30.85 24.22 -24.30
N HIS A 411 30.65 25.47 -24.71
CA HIS A 411 30.46 25.79 -26.12
C HIS A 411 31.79 25.60 -26.88
N PRO A 412 31.79 24.93 -28.05
CA PRO A 412 32.99 24.81 -28.86
C PRO A 412 33.57 26.18 -29.23
N PRO A 413 34.90 26.34 -29.36
CA PRO A 413 35.53 27.64 -29.65
C PRO A 413 34.97 28.35 -30.89
N TRP A 414 34.50 27.60 -31.90
CA TRP A 414 33.90 28.15 -33.12
C TRP A 414 32.55 28.84 -32.90
N TYR A 415 31.83 28.53 -31.81
CA TYR A 415 30.54 29.10 -31.45
C TYR A 415 30.65 30.61 -31.19
N TYR A 416 31.78 31.07 -30.63
CA TYR A 416 32.06 32.48 -30.37
C TYR A 416 32.94 33.14 -31.45
N MET A 417 33.72 32.35 -32.21
CA MET A 417 34.69 32.87 -33.19
C MET A 417 34.22 32.84 -34.66
N SER A 418 32.94 32.49 -34.93
CA SER A 418 32.35 32.45 -36.28
C SER A 418 33.13 31.61 -37.31
N ASN A 419 33.75 30.51 -36.87
CA ASN A 419 34.52 29.62 -37.76
C ASN A 419 33.60 28.72 -38.60
N LYS A 420 33.24 29.20 -39.81
CA LYS A 420 32.33 28.54 -40.75
C LYS A 420 32.74 27.11 -41.12
N LYS A 421 34.04 26.80 -41.15
CA LYS A 421 34.55 25.46 -41.51
C LYS A 421 34.24 24.43 -40.42
N ALA A 422 34.37 24.80 -39.15
CA ALA A 422 34.07 23.91 -38.03
C ALA A 422 32.57 23.64 -37.89
N LEU A 423 31.74 24.67 -38.12
CA LEU A 423 30.28 24.53 -38.16
C LEU A 423 29.84 23.61 -39.32
N ARG A 424 30.43 23.74 -40.52
CA ARG A 424 30.16 22.86 -41.67
C ARG A 424 30.48 21.39 -41.37
N ASN A 425 31.58 21.14 -40.68
CA ASN A 425 31.99 19.78 -40.29
C ASN A 425 31.03 19.17 -39.25
N LEU A 426 30.54 19.97 -38.30
CA LEU A 426 29.54 19.53 -37.33
C LEU A 426 28.20 19.22 -38.01
N ALA A 427 27.74 20.09 -38.90
CA ALA A 427 26.52 19.88 -39.69
C ALA A 427 26.61 18.61 -40.55
N THR A 428 27.78 18.34 -41.14
CA THR A 428 28.04 17.12 -41.92
C THR A 428 27.98 15.87 -41.02
N SER A 429 28.51 15.95 -39.80
CA SER A 429 28.48 14.84 -38.84
C SER A 429 27.06 14.57 -38.32
N ILE A 430 26.27 15.61 -38.06
CA ILE A 430 24.85 15.52 -37.70
C ILE A 430 24.04 14.91 -38.85
N ALA A 431 24.24 15.38 -40.08
CA ALA A 431 23.55 14.86 -41.26
C ALA A 431 23.86 13.37 -41.51
N THR A 432 25.08 12.93 -41.17
CA THR A 432 25.50 11.53 -41.30
C THR A 432 24.91 10.64 -40.20
N THR A 433 24.84 11.15 -38.97
CA THR A 433 24.40 10.39 -37.79
C THR A 433 22.87 10.36 -37.64
N HIS A 434 22.18 11.42 -38.09
CA HIS A 434 20.74 11.57 -38.00
C HIS A 434 20.12 11.90 -39.36
N PRO A 435 19.97 10.92 -40.27
CA PRO A 435 19.48 11.15 -41.62
C PRO A 435 18.07 11.75 -41.71
N ALA A 436 17.24 11.59 -40.67
CA ALA A 436 15.90 12.17 -40.61
C ALA A 436 15.90 13.71 -40.66
N LEU A 437 16.95 14.35 -40.14
CA LEU A 437 17.12 15.80 -40.17
C LEU A 437 17.41 16.35 -41.58
N ARG A 438 17.80 15.47 -42.53
CA ARG A 438 18.01 15.81 -43.94
C ARG A 438 16.70 15.88 -44.74
N VAL A 439 15.64 15.25 -44.25
CA VAL A 439 14.42 14.98 -45.04
C VAL A 439 13.23 15.82 -44.57
N ASP A 440 13.07 16.02 -43.26
CA ASP A 440 11.96 16.78 -42.70
C ASP A 440 12.44 18.06 -41.99
N PRO A 441 12.18 19.25 -42.56
CA PRO A 441 12.60 20.51 -41.96
C PRO A 441 11.88 20.81 -40.64
N ARG A 442 10.75 20.15 -40.32
CA ARG A 442 10.00 20.33 -39.06
C ARG A 442 10.59 19.56 -37.88
N VAL A 443 11.49 18.61 -38.13
CA VAL A 443 12.17 17.87 -37.06
C VAL A 443 13.16 18.83 -36.37
N ALA A 444 12.86 19.13 -35.10
CA ALA A 444 13.67 20.00 -34.27
C ALA A 444 14.96 19.28 -33.84
N LEU A 445 16.09 19.97 -33.99
CA LEU A 445 17.38 19.47 -33.53
C LEU A 445 17.39 19.50 -31.99
N GLN A 446 17.56 18.34 -31.35
CA GLN A 446 17.52 18.25 -29.88
C GLN A 446 18.92 18.45 -29.28
N PRO A 447 19.05 19.01 -28.06
CA PRO A 447 20.32 19.21 -27.38
C PRO A 447 21.17 17.93 -27.25
N GLU A 448 20.53 16.79 -27.06
CA GLU A 448 21.16 15.49 -26.90
C GLU A 448 21.91 15.04 -28.18
N ASN A 449 21.43 15.45 -29.36
CA ASN A 449 22.06 15.13 -30.64
C ASN A 449 23.38 15.89 -30.81
N ILE A 450 23.42 17.17 -30.37
CA ILE A 450 24.66 17.96 -30.36
C ILE A 450 25.61 17.43 -29.30
N HIS A 451 25.10 17.12 -28.10
CA HIS A 451 25.92 16.61 -27.00
C HIS A 451 26.61 15.28 -27.38
N ALA A 452 25.90 14.35 -28.00
CA ALA A 452 26.47 13.08 -28.46
C ALA A 452 27.65 13.30 -29.43
N ILE A 453 27.49 14.16 -30.43
CA ILE A 453 28.49 14.37 -31.49
C ILE A 453 29.66 15.23 -31.02
N THR A 454 29.41 16.26 -30.20
CA THR A 454 30.48 17.12 -29.64
C THR A 454 31.33 16.37 -28.62
N THR A 455 30.72 15.46 -27.84
CA THR A 455 31.44 14.57 -26.92
C THR A 455 32.27 13.52 -27.67
N GLU A 456 31.79 13.04 -28.83
CA GLU A 456 32.54 12.16 -29.73
C GLU A 456 33.75 12.86 -30.38
N ALA A 457 33.64 14.13 -30.75
CA ALA A 457 34.73 14.90 -31.38
C ALA A 457 35.89 15.24 -30.40
N ALA A 458 35.58 15.42 -29.12
CA ALA A 458 36.57 15.68 -28.07
C ALA A 458 37.41 14.44 -27.67
N GLY A 459 37.02 13.24 -28.13
CA GLY A 459 37.63 11.96 -27.76
C GLY A 459 38.51 11.32 -28.84
N ALA A 460 38.99 12.08 -29.83
CA ALA A 460 39.82 11.57 -30.94
C ALA A 460 41.27 11.24 -30.51
N GLY A 461 41.42 10.24 -29.64
CA GLY A 461 42.67 9.61 -29.23
C GLY A 461 42.36 8.16 -28.85
N ASP A 462 42.92 7.23 -29.63
CA ASP A 462 42.48 5.85 -29.85
C ASP A 462 42.36 4.90 -28.62
N LYS A 463 41.47 3.89 -28.76
CA LYS A 463 41.33 2.58 -28.04
C LYS A 463 40.37 2.43 -26.84
N GLY A 464 39.10 2.03 -27.07
CA GLY A 464 38.22 1.53 -25.98
C GLY A 464 36.72 1.23 -26.21
N GLY A 465 36.26 0.80 -27.39
CA GLY A 465 34.82 0.75 -27.73
C GLY A 465 33.95 -0.28 -26.98
N GLY A 466 34.51 -1.31 -26.37
CA GLY A 466 33.73 -2.30 -25.59
C GLY A 466 33.47 -1.88 -24.12
N SER A 467 34.21 -0.89 -23.63
CA SER A 467 34.14 -0.44 -22.25
C SER A 467 33.05 0.60 -22.04
N ALA A 468 32.70 1.41 -23.05
CA ALA A 468 31.74 2.49 -22.89
C ALA A 468 30.28 1.98 -22.89
N ALA A 469 29.91 1.07 -23.78
CA ALA A 469 28.60 0.42 -23.76
C ALA A 469 28.42 -0.45 -22.50
N ARG A 470 29.47 -1.19 -22.09
CA ARG A 470 29.48 -1.83 -20.76
C ARG A 470 29.47 -0.83 -19.64
N ALA A 471 30.15 0.31 -19.73
CA ALA A 471 30.14 1.31 -18.68
C ALA A 471 28.79 2.02 -18.59
N TRP A 472 28.06 2.17 -19.69
CA TRP A 472 26.69 2.69 -19.73
C TRP A 472 25.68 1.65 -19.26
N GLU A 473 25.78 0.38 -19.68
CA GLU A 473 25.01 -0.72 -19.12
C GLU A 473 25.33 -0.95 -17.65
N GLU A 474 26.60 -0.88 -17.24
CA GLU A 474 27.04 -0.95 -15.86
C GLU A 474 26.63 0.30 -15.10
N TYR A 475 26.61 1.49 -15.70
CA TYR A 475 26.15 2.73 -15.07
C TYR A 475 24.65 2.70 -14.89
N ASP A 476 23.88 2.31 -15.91
CA ASP A 476 22.43 2.15 -15.85
C ASP A 476 22.04 1.00 -14.92
N GLU A 477 22.78 -0.11 -14.94
CA GLU A 477 22.60 -1.20 -13.98
C GLU A 477 23.01 -0.74 -12.57
N GLN A 478 24.08 0.02 -12.39
CA GLN A 478 24.49 0.60 -11.10
C GLN A 478 23.54 1.69 -10.64
N TRP A 479 22.97 2.48 -11.53
CA TRP A 479 22.03 3.57 -11.24
C TRP A 479 20.66 2.98 -10.89
N SER A 480 20.17 2.05 -11.69
CA SER A 480 18.98 1.25 -11.40
C SER A 480 19.14 0.46 -10.09
N ARG A 481 20.30 -0.16 -9.84
CA ARG A 481 20.60 -0.79 -8.54
C ARG A 481 20.63 0.23 -7.40
N ARG A 482 21.29 1.38 -7.56
CA ARG A 482 21.34 2.44 -6.54
C ARG A 482 19.94 2.98 -6.24
N ASN A 483 19.12 3.18 -7.26
CA ASN A 483 17.74 3.65 -7.11
C ASN A 483 16.82 2.58 -6.52
N GLU A 484 16.97 1.32 -6.92
CA GLU A 484 16.24 0.20 -6.32
C GLU A 484 16.60 0.07 -4.84
N VAL A 485 17.89 0.04 -4.51
CA VAL A 485 18.39 -0.03 -3.13
C VAL A 485 17.91 1.17 -2.34
N ARG A 486 18.01 2.39 -2.89
CA ARG A 486 17.52 3.61 -2.26
C ARG A 486 16.01 3.58 -2.01
N SER A 487 15.22 3.17 -2.99
CA SER A 487 13.75 3.06 -2.86
C SER A 487 13.36 2.02 -1.82
N ARG A 488 14.06 0.87 -1.77
CA ARG A 488 13.86 -0.16 -0.75
C ARG A 488 14.30 0.32 0.64
N ALA A 489 15.44 1.02 0.74
CA ALA A 489 15.93 1.61 1.96
C ALA A 489 14.90 2.60 2.52
N GLN A 490 14.47 3.52 1.68
CA GLN A 490 13.41 4.46 1.96
C GLN A 490 12.12 3.74 2.41
N GLY A 491 11.65 2.74 1.69
CA GLY A 491 10.45 1.98 2.08
C GLY A 491 10.59 1.34 3.47
N ARG A 492 11.75 0.72 3.74
CA ARG A 492 12.06 0.11 5.04
C ARG A 492 12.11 1.14 6.17
N GLU A 493 12.80 2.26 5.97
CA GLU A 493 12.87 3.36 6.94
C GLU A 493 11.49 3.92 7.28
N ASP A 494 10.60 4.06 6.30
CA ASP A 494 9.23 4.49 6.54
C ASP A 494 8.45 3.50 7.39
N GLU A 495 8.55 2.19 7.10
CA GLU A 495 7.86 1.16 7.89
C GLU A 495 8.40 1.10 9.32
N ILE A 496 9.72 1.17 9.51
CA ILE A 496 10.35 1.23 10.85
C ILE A 496 9.84 2.46 11.60
N TYR A 497 9.88 3.63 10.96
CA TYR A 497 9.36 4.86 11.55
C TYR A 497 7.89 4.72 11.95
N ALA A 498 7.06 4.14 11.07
CA ALA A 498 5.64 3.93 11.31
C ALA A 498 5.37 2.99 12.50
N VAL A 499 6.16 1.93 12.66
CA VAL A 499 6.06 0.99 13.78
C VAL A 499 6.47 1.66 15.09
N HIS A 500 7.65 2.31 15.14
CA HIS A 500 8.14 3.00 16.34
C HIS A 500 7.18 4.09 16.84
N ASN A 501 6.56 4.81 15.90
CA ASN A 501 5.65 5.91 16.23
C ASN A 501 4.18 5.49 16.23
N LYS A 502 3.89 4.18 16.11
CA LYS A 502 2.54 3.61 16.08
C LYS A 502 1.58 4.37 15.15
N LEU A 503 2.07 4.76 13.97
CA LEU A 503 1.33 5.64 13.05
C LEU A 503 0.07 5.00 12.46
N LEU A 504 0.04 3.66 12.35
CA LEU A 504 -1.09 2.94 11.80
C LEU A 504 -1.95 2.39 12.92
N ASN A 505 -3.27 2.63 12.86
CA ASN A 505 -4.23 2.07 13.82
C ASN A 505 -4.18 0.54 13.88
N ALA A 506 -3.75 -0.13 12.81
CA ALA A 506 -3.57 -1.58 12.77
C ALA A 506 -2.58 -2.09 13.85
N TYR A 507 -1.64 -1.27 14.32
CA TYR A 507 -0.72 -1.62 15.40
C TYR A 507 -1.33 -1.48 16.80
N ASN A 508 -2.40 -0.70 16.93
CA ASN A 508 -3.01 -0.34 18.21
C ASN A 508 -4.26 -1.18 18.53
N ARG A 509 -4.35 -2.39 17.98
CA ARG A 509 -5.50 -3.26 18.21
C ARG A 509 -5.60 -3.70 19.68
N PRO A 510 -6.75 -3.55 20.34
CA PRO A 510 -6.94 -3.96 21.73
C PRO A 510 -7.00 -5.48 21.90
N PHE A 511 -7.43 -6.20 20.86
CA PHE A 511 -7.54 -7.66 20.86
C PHE A 511 -7.44 -8.20 19.42
N GLU A 512 -7.27 -9.53 19.31
CA GLU A 512 -7.39 -10.23 18.03
C GLU A 512 -8.86 -10.28 17.56
N PRO A 513 -9.15 -9.89 16.31
CA PRO A 513 -10.50 -9.96 15.76
C PRO A 513 -10.98 -11.40 15.64
N PHE A 514 -12.30 -11.60 15.76
CA PHE A 514 -12.92 -12.90 15.49
C PHE A 514 -12.68 -13.30 14.01
N THR A 515 -12.25 -14.53 13.78
CA THR A 515 -11.96 -15.00 12.41
C THR A 515 -13.25 -15.44 11.74
N ILE A 516 -13.56 -14.82 10.60
CA ILE A 516 -14.70 -15.15 9.73
C ILE A 516 -14.23 -16.06 8.60
N ASN A 517 -15.01 -17.09 8.28
CA ASN A 517 -14.87 -17.89 7.07
C ASN A 517 -15.84 -17.37 5.98
N PRO A 518 -15.38 -16.65 4.95
CA PRO A 518 -16.26 -16.11 3.90
C PRO A 518 -17.09 -17.15 3.14
N ALA A 519 -16.62 -18.40 3.08
CA ALA A 519 -17.32 -19.47 2.38
C ALA A 519 -18.49 -20.07 3.19
N GLU A 520 -18.50 -19.87 4.50
CA GLU A 520 -19.51 -20.46 5.40
C GLU A 520 -20.37 -19.37 6.05
N ASP A 521 -19.75 -18.27 6.49
CA ASP A 521 -20.42 -17.26 7.31
C ASP A 521 -21.18 -16.21 6.50
N PHE A 522 -20.83 -16.03 5.22
CA PHE A 522 -21.39 -14.98 4.37
C PHE A 522 -21.97 -15.50 3.06
N TYR A 523 -23.08 -14.89 2.64
CA TYR A 523 -23.68 -15.14 1.34
C TYR A 523 -24.12 -13.83 0.62
N PRO A 524 -23.76 -13.63 -0.67
CA PRO A 524 -22.80 -14.43 -1.44
C PRO A 524 -21.39 -14.42 -0.82
N HIS A 525 -20.65 -15.52 -0.98
CA HIS A 525 -19.33 -15.74 -0.39
C HIS A 525 -18.36 -14.61 -0.71
N THR A 526 -18.16 -13.71 0.25
CA THR A 526 -17.38 -12.48 0.07
C THR A 526 -16.53 -12.25 1.32
N PRO A 527 -15.24 -11.90 1.17
CA PRO A 527 -14.41 -11.47 2.29
C PRO A 527 -14.98 -10.21 2.95
N MET A 528 -15.48 -10.35 4.17
CA MET A 528 -16.11 -9.29 4.95
C MET A 528 -15.39 -9.09 6.29
N THR A 529 -15.52 -7.89 6.82
CA THR A 529 -14.97 -7.45 8.10
C THR A 529 -16.01 -6.57 8.81
N LEU A 530 -16.21 -6.78 10.11
CA LEU A 530 -16.99 -5.89 10.96
C LEU A 530 -16.06 -4.84 11.56
N LEU A 531 -16.31 -3.58 11.20
CA LEU A 531 -15.62 -2.43 11.76
C LEU A 531 -16.50 -1.77 12.82
N GLU A 532 -15.95 -1.60 14.01
CA GLU A 532 -16.45 -0.64 14.98
C GLU A 532 -15.79 0.71 14.71
N ILE A 533 -16.58 1.73 14.42
CA ILE A 533 -16.11 3.10 14.23
C ILE A 533 -16.66 3.95 15.37
N THR A 534 -15.77 4.44 16.22
CA THR A 534 -16.11 5.33 17.33
C THR A 534 -15.56 6.72 17.04
N PRO A 535 -16.40 7.77 16.94
CA PRO A 535 -15.90 9.13 16.81
C PRO A 535 -14.97 9.49 17.97
N LYS A 536 -13.85 10.17 17.69
CA LYS A 536 -12.94 10.69 18.72
C LYS A 536 -13.56 11.88 19.43
N VAL A 537 -12.98 12.26 20.56
CA VAL A 537 -13.12 13.65 21.02
C VAL A 537 -12.44 14.52 19.96
N PRO A 538 -13.17 15.42 19.28
CA PRO A 538 -12.62 16.19 18.18
C PRO A 538 -11.49 17.10 18.68
N HIS A 539 -10.39 17.16 17.91
CA HIS A 539 -9.33 18.14 18.15
C HIS A 539 -9.95 19.56 18.20
N PRO A 540 -9.46 20.49 19.04
CA PRO A 540 -10.03 21.84 19.16
C PRO A 540 -10.24 22.57 17.82
N PHE A 541 -9.33 22.34 16.87
CA PHE A 541 -9.45 22.83 15.49
C PHE A 541 -10.75 22.39 14.77
N PHE A 542 -11.25 21.18 15.03
CA PHE A 542 -12.52 20.69 14.48
C PHE A 542 -13.71 20.94 15.41
N SER A 543 -13.53 21.65 16.51
CA SER A 543 -14.62 22.04 17.42
C SER A 543 -14.56 23.51 17.84
N PRO A 544 -14.53 24.44 16.86
CA PRO A 544 -14.72 25.85 17.16
C PRO A 544 -16.16 26.12 17.61
N SER A 545 -16.39 27.30 18.19
CA SER A 545 -17.70 27.73 18.68
C SER A 545 -18.73 27.91 17.55
N SER A 546 -18.28 28.23 16.33
CA SER A 546 -19.14 28.46 15.17
C SER A 546 -19.20 27.24 14.25
N LEU A 547 -20.41 26.83 13.84
CA LEU A 547 -20.62 25.75 12.86
C LEU A 547 -19.96 26.06 11.51
N ARG A 548 -20.01 27.33 11.06
CA ARG A 548 -19.38 27.76 9.81
C ARG A 548 -17.86 27.64 9.86
N GLU A 549 -17.27 27.97 11.01
CA GLU A 549 -15.83 27.81 11.20
C GLU A 549 -15.42 26.34 11.26
N ARG A 550 -16.24 25.49 11.88
CA ARG A 550 -16.02 24.04 11.92
C ARG A 550 -16.00 23.45 10.51
N GLU A 551 -16.97 23.84 9.69
CA GLU A 551 -17.06 23.42 8.31
C GLU A 551 -15.85 23.89 7.49
N ASP A 552 -15.48 25.17 7.60
CA ASP A 552 -14.30 25.71 6.91
C ASP A 552 -13.00 25.00 7.35
N ASN A 553 -12.83 24.72 8.65
CA ASN A 553 -11.68 23.98 9.18
C ASN A 553 -11.63 22.55 8.62
N TRP A 554 -12.78 21.85 8.58
CA TRP A 554 -12.87 20.50 8.03
C TRP A 554 -12.57 20.46 6.53
N LEU A 555 -13.17 21.37 5.75
CA LEU A 555 -12.92 21.45 4.30
C LEU A 555 -11.46 21.81 4.01
N THR A 556 -10.86 22.66 4.84
CA THR A 556 -9.44 23.00 4.71
C THR A 556 -8.55 21.80 4.95
N PHE A 557 -8.82 21.04 6.01
CA PHE A 557 -8.12 19.80 6.32
C PHE A 557 -8.31 18.76 5.20
N GLU A 558 -9.54 18.50 4.76
CA GLU A 558 -9.82 17.52 3.71
C GLU A 558 -9.11 17.87 2.40
N TRP A 559 -9.10 19.16 2.03
CA TRP A 559 -8.39 19.65 0.86
C TRP A 559 -6.88 19.46 0.99
N LEU A 560 -6.29 19.86 2.12
CA LEU A 560 -4.84 19.76 2.31
C LEU A 560 -4.39 18.29 2.27
N VAL A 561 -5.04 17.42 3.04
CA VAL A 561 -4.74 15.98 3.05
C VAL A 561 -4.92 15.39 1.65
N ARG A 562 -5.97 15.77 0.91
CA ARG A 562 -6.18 15.31 -0.46
C ARG A 562 -5.00 15.63 -1.37
N HIS A 563 -4.47 16.84 -1.31
CA HIS A 563 -3.38 17.25 -2.22
C HIS A 563 -2.03 16.71 -1.76
N LEU A 564 -1.74 16.72 -0.46
CA LEU A 564 -0.51 16.14 0.09
C LEU A 564 -0.40 14.65 -0.24
N PHE A 565 -1.49 13.88 -0.07
CA PHE A 565 -1.46 12.43 -0.28
C PHE A 565 -1.41 11.99 -1.75
N VAL A 566 -1.55 12.90 -2.72
CA VAL A 566 -1.15 12.62 -4.11
C VAL A 566 0.36 12.37 -4.17
N LEU A 567 1.14 13.14 -3.42
CA LEU A 567 2.59 13.04 -3.30
C LEU A 567 3.00 12.33 -2.01
N ARG A 568 2.22 11.33 -1.56
CA ARG A 568 2.46 10.56 -0.32
C ARG A 568 3.86 9.90 -0.22
N ALA A 569 4.54 9.71 -1.35
CA ALA A 569 5.90 9.15 -1.42
C ALA A 569 7.01 10.19 -1.32
N SER A 570 6.68 11.46 -1.49
CA SER A 570 7.61 12.58 -1.53
C SER A 570 7.73 13.22 -0.16
N GLY A 571 8.82 13.96 0.06
CA GLY A 571 9.00 14.80 1.24
C GLY A 571 7.90 15.87 1.33
N VAL A 572 7.53 16.25 2.55
CA VAL A 572 6.50 17.24 2.84
C VAL A 572 6.82 18.59 2.19
N ILE A 573 8.10 18.98 2.11
CA ILE A 573 8.53 20.20 1.41
C ILE A 573 8.15 20.19 -0.07
N SER A 574 8.40 19.08 -0.77
CA SER A 574 8.07 18.94 -2.18
C SER A 574 6.56 18.90 -2.40
N ALA A 575 5.82 18.29 -1.47
CA ALA A 575 4.37 18.25 -1.52
C ALA A 575 3.76 19.66 -1.33
N LEU A 576 4.26 20.44 -0.37
CA LEU A 576 3.81 21.81 -0.13
C LEU A 576 4.13 22.74 -1.32
N ARG A 577 5.33 22.66 -1.90
CA ARG A 577 5.70 23.40 -3.13
C ARG A 577 4.74 23.17 -4.30
N SER A 578 4.11 22.00 -4.36
CA SER A 578 3.15 21.68 -5.42
C SER A 578 1.78 22.37 -5.23
N LEU A 579 1.49 22.88 -4.02
CA LEU A 579 0.22 23.51 -3.69
C LEU A 579 0.19 24.99 -4.13
N ALA A 580 1.25 25.73 -3.79
CA ALA A 580 1.42 27.13 -4.17
C ALA A 580 2.91 27.54 -4.04
N PRO A 581 3.37 28.55 -4.80
CA PRO A 581 4.73 29.08 -4.67
C PRO A 581 5.01 29.56 -3.24
N GLY A 582 6.09 29.08 -2.63
CA GLY A 582 6.50 29.47 -1.28
C GLY A 582 5.69 28.82 -0.15
N ALA A 583 4.78 27.90 -0.46
CA ALA A 583 3.98 27.23 0.56
C ALA A 583 4.81 26.33 1.49
N GLU A 584 6.02 25.94 1.10
CA GLU A 584 6.95 25.26 2.01
C GLU A 584 7.32 26.08 3.24
N ASN A 585 7.19 27.41 3.17
CA ASN A 585 7.58 28.31 4.26
C ASN A 585 6.71 28.10 5.50
N ILE A 586 5.51 27.52 5.37
CA ILE A 586 4.67 27.19 6.53
C ILE A 586 5.34 26.18 7.48
N LEU A 587 6.33 25.40 7.01
CA LEU A 587 7.12 24.51 7.87
C LEU A 587 7.96 25.28 8.87
N ALA A 588 8.44 26.48 8.50
CA ALA A 588 9.22 27.34 9.39
C ALA A 588 8.33 28.01 10.46
N ASP A 589 7.05 28.20 10.16
CA ASP A 589 6.07 28.82 11.06
C ASP A 589 5.53 27.82 12.11
N LEU A 590 5.87 26.54 12.02
CA LEU A 590 5.47 25.54 13.01
C LEU A 590 6.21 25.75 14.34
N PRO A 591 5.51 25.64 15.49
CA PRO A 591 6.13 25.72 16.81
C PRO A 591 7.29 24.71 16.96
N PRO A 592 8.33 24.99 17.78
CA PRO A 592 9.49 24.11 17.94
C PRO A 592 9.14 22.65 18.28
N HIS A 593 8.11 22.44 19.10
CA HIS A 593 7.65 21.10 19.50
C HIS A 593 6.80 20.39 18.43
N GLN A 594 6.49 21.06 17.32
CA GLN A 594 5.68 20.57 16.19
C GLN A 594 6.47 20.61 14.88
N GLN A 595 7.79 20.78 14.93
CA GLN A 595 8.61 20.86 13.73
C GLN A 595 8.62 19.53 12.97
N ILE A 596 8.32 19.62 11.68
CA ILE A 596 8.32 18.48 10.77
C ILE A 596 9.56 18.58 9.88
N PRO A 597 10.44 17.56 9.86
CA PRO A 597 11.59 17.56 8.96
C PRO A 597 11.16 17.73 7.49
N PRO A 598 11.73 18.65 6.70
CA PRO A 598 11.31 18.89 5.32
C PRO A 598 11.36 17.64 4.42
N SER A 599 12.31 16.73 4.70
CA SER A 599 12.48 15.45 4.00
C SER A 599 11.49 14.37 4.43
N ARG A 600 10.71 14.60 5.49
CA ARG A 600 9.71 13.65 6.00
C ARG A 600 8.70 13.36 4.91
N ARG A 601 8.52 12.07 4.58
CA ARG A 601 7.54 11.69 3.58
C ARG A 601 6.12 11.91 4.09
N VAL A 602 5.25 12.41 3.22
CA VAL A 602 3.86 12.76 3.58
C VAL A 602 3.10 11.57 4.20
N ARG A 603 3.31 10.35 3.70
CA ARG A 603 2.66 9.15 4.28
C ARG A 603 3.05 8.89 5.74
N CYS A 604 4.16 9.45 6.21
CA CYS A 604 4.69 9.29 7.57
C CYS A 604 4.31 10.46 8.50
N LEU A 605 3.45 11.38 8.07
CA LEU A 605 2.91 12.45 8.91
C LEU A 605 1.79 11.90 9.80
N GLY A 606 1.90 12.12 11.11
CA GLY A 606 0.85 11.76 12.06
C GLY A 606 -0.40 12.63 11.92
N THR A 607 -1.44 12.31 12.69
CA THR A 607 -2.66 13.13 12.76
C THR A 607 -2.34 14.57 13.16
N ASP A 608 -1.56 14.75 14.23
CA ASP A 608 -1.23 16.09 14.74
C ASP A 608 -0.41 16.89 13.74
N ASP A 609 0.55 16.25 13.05
CA ASP A 609 1.31 16.88 11.96
C ASP A 609 0.38 17.44 10.88
N LEU A 610 -0.61 16.66 10.45
CA LEU A 610 -1.56 17.06 9.41
C LEU A 610 -2.46 18.21 9.87
N VAL A 611 -2.92 18.18 11.13
CA VAL A 611 -3.74 19.25 11.72
C VAL A 611 -2.90 20.53 11.87
N ASN A 612 -1.67 20.43 12.36
CA ASN A 612 -0.75 21.56 12.51
C ASN A 612 -0.41 22.21 11.16
N LEU A 613 -0.12 21.41 10.14
CA LEU A 613 0.06 21.90 8.77
C LEU A 613 -1.19 22.60 8.24
N THR A 614 -2.38 22.09 8.57
CA THR A 614 -3.65 22.72 8.16
C THR A 614 -3.86 24.07 8.86
N MET A 615 -3.56 24.16 10.15
CA MET A 615 -3.61 25.41 10.89
C MET A 615 -2.60 26.43 10.36
N ALA A 616 -1.37 26.01 10.07
CA ALA A 616 -0.34 26.85 9.48
C ALA A 616 -0.74 27.34 8.08
N TRP A 617 -1.26 26.44 7.24
CA TRP A 617 -1.82 26.78 5.93
C TRP A 617 -2.93 27.83 6.04
N LYS A 618 -3.86 27.66 6.99
CA LYS A 618 -4.97 28.61 7.19
C LYS A 618 -4.47 30.01 7.61
N ARG A 619 -3.39 30.10 8.39
CA ARG A 619 -2.76 31.38 8.79
C ARG A 619 -1.90 32.00 7.69
N TRP A 620 -1.38 31.19 6.76
CA TRP A 620 -0.45 31.65 5.74
C TRP A 620 -1.11 32.69 4.80
N PRO A 621 -0.57 33.92 4.68
CA PRO A 621 -1.24 35.03 3.99
C PRO A 621 -1.16 34.94 2.46
N PHE A 622 -0.20 34.19 1.92
CA PHE A 622 0.03 34.09 0.47
C PHE A 622 -0.74 32.95 -0.22
N LYS A 623 -1.66 32.29 0.50
CA LYS A 623 -2.60 31.36 -0.14
C LYS A 623 -3.51 32.16 -1.08
N ASP A 624 -3.35 31.96 -2.38
CA ASP A 624 -4.09 32.71 -3.39
C ASP A 624 -5.61 32.47 -3.22
N PRO A 625 -6.45 33.52 -3.10
CA PRO A 625 -7.89 33.38 -3.00
C PRO A 625 -8.50 32.65 -4.21
N SER A 626 -7.92 32.79 -5.39
CA SER A 626 -8.39 32.12 -6.62
C SER A 626 -7.95 30.67 -6.75
N THR A 627 -7.19 30.14 -5.78
CA THR A 627 -6.76 28.74 -5.79
C THR A 627 -7.94 27.79 -5.92
N ARG A 628 -7.70 26.63 -6.54
CA ARG A 628 -8.65 25.50 -6.62
C ARG A 628 -9.27 25.16 -5.25
N PHE A 629 -8.63 25.54 -4.15
CA PHE A 629 -9.14 25.52 -2.78
C PHE A 629 -10.46 26.27 -2.58
N GLN A 630 -10.54 27.58 -2.86
CA GLN A 630 -11.79 28.34 -2.65
C GLN A 630 -12.89 27.84 -3.58
N GLN A 631 -12.55 27.46 -4.81
CA GLN A 631 -13.50 26.81 -5.73
C GLN A 631 -13.95 25.43 -5.22
N HIS A 632 -13.10 24.68 -4.51
CA HIS A 632 -13.45 23.39 -3.91
C HIS A 632 -14.41 23.53 -2.74
N ILE A 633 -14.19 24.55 -1.90
CA ILE A 633 -15.10 24.93 -0.80
C ILE A 633 -16.45 25.37 -1.36
N VAL A 634 -16.47 26.20 -2.41
CA VAL A 634 -17.72 26.71 -3.02
C VAL A 634 -18.49 25.63 -3.81
N ARG A 635 -17.80 24.66 -4.44
CA ARG A 635 -18.42 23.62 -5.30
C ARG A 635 -18.85 22.36 -4.55
N ASP A 636 -18.59 22.24 -3.26
CA ASP A 636 -19.03 21.07 -2.52
C ASP A 636 -20.55 21.13 -2.34
N PRO A 637 -21.35 20.21 -2.94
CA PRO A 637 -22.80 20.21 -2.77
C PRO A 637 -23.25 19.95 -1.32
N ARG A 638 -22.32 19.65 -0.40
CA ARG A 638 -22.54 19.64 1.05
C ARG A 638 -22.66 21.05 1.64
N VAL A 639 -22.08 22.06 1.00
CA VAL A 639 -22.04 23.48 1.45
C VAL A 639 -23.30 24.25 1.02
N THR A 640 -23.96 23.85 -0.07
CA THR A 640 -25.11 24.57 -0.64
C THR A 640 -26.49 24.06 -0.17
N LYS A 641 -26.51 23.07 0.73
CA LYS A 641 -27.76 22.48 1.28
C LYS A 641 -27.83 22.55 2.81
N ALA A 642 -27.34 23.62 3.43
CA ALA A 642 -27.89 23.98 4.73
C ALA A 642 -29.33 24.49 4.48
N PRO A 643 -30.37 23.91 5.10
CA PRO A 643 -31.70 24.50 5.04
C PRO A 643 -31.58 25.89 5.69
N HIS A 644 -31.89 26.92 4.92
CA HIS A 644 -32.34 28.16 5.53
C HIS A 644 -33.48 27.79 6.48
N THR A 645 -33.33 28.21 7.74
CA THR A 645 -34.37 28.23 8.76
C THR A 645 -35.74 28.60 8.21
#